data_AF-A0A7X8E1Q5-F1
#
_entry.id   AF-A0A7X8E1Q5-F1
#
_cell.length_a   1.000
_cell.length_b   1.000
_cell.length_c   1.000
_cell.angle_alpha   90.00
_cell.angle_beta   90.00
_cell.angle_gamma   90.00
#
_symmetry.space_group_name_H-M   'P 1'
#
loop_
_entity.id
_entity.type
_entity.pdbx_description
1 polymer ?
#
loop_
_entity_poly.entity_id
_entity_poly.type
_entity_poly.pdbx_seq_one_letter_code
_entity_poly.pdbx_strand_id
1 'polypeptide(L)'
;MSVIKKSKNFKTLLVILLILSIIPLVLFLDRETQAEMNFPVEAVINASPRLNIRKEANTKISAIGSINYGEEVLLLEQVSGEIINGDNRWYRIDYNNQDGYVSAQYVTIQSWQPELPPTPQDQEFERYLEEQGFPISYRHYLHQLHNKYPKWQFKALNINSDFDSMLNNQYRPEGSINYVATSYPDGFKSKASKDFDKETNTWVQYEPGWVAASKEGIAYYMDPRNFLDETHIFMFESLSYNPEIHTREGAWNLLKNTFMESEYYLNAYMKAAEISGVSPYHLISRTKVEVGAQGSDATSGEVPGLEGYYNFYSIGAFGSSTNPLINGLYYARDAHKSNPARRERLMLPWDSPEKAIIGGSIFIGDDYINNYQNTPYLQKFDLLHNPNYIHQYMTAIMAPATDAKNMYYAYYNQGNLGEAKEFLIPVFTSIPDTVAPYPDSSGGTPNNWLRSIYIDDALLPGFETSTYQYQFDLNVPNNQITIQANPYNPYAQVDGVGTYSLTPGKNAIKLTVTATNGEQRFYELIINYQGQIQNEIKRVQSDVYQIQPNGYIYGLDEKQNLNLAENALKNINTIDGTTLSIVSTNGQQKSSGKLATGDLLHQKKGDDIVGTYTFIRLGDVNGDGDIDIIDIDVLMRYLSDYLELNEVSLSAANVLQDGELDIFDVDLILRHAGGHLTIDQFLKPISD
;
A
#
# COMPACT_ATOMS: atom_id res chain seq x y z
N MET A 1 -0.40 -25.28 -26.53
CA MET A 1 -1.68 -24.64 -26.92
C MET A 1 -2.14 -23.78 -25.75
N SER A 2 -1.82 -22.49 -25.76
CA SER A 2 -2.14 -21.48 -24.74
C SER A 2 -1.70 -20.11 -25.31
N VAL A 3 -2.54 -19.43 -26.09
CA VAL A 3 -3.28 -18.20 -25.75
C VAL A 3 -2.41 -17.12 -25.08
N ILE A 4 -1.81 -16.27 -25.91
CA ILE A 4 -1.20 -14.99 -25.54
C ILE A 4 -2.32 -13.94 -25.63
N LYS A 5 -2.50 -13.10 -24.61
CA LYS A 5 -3.43 -11.96 -24.71
C LYS A 5 -2.96 -10.73 -23.95
N LYS A 6 -2.73 -9.68 -24.73
CA LYS A 6 -3.01 -8.25 -24.51
C LYS A 6 -3.49 -7.84 -23.12
N SER A 7 -2.75 -6.94 -22.48
CA SER A 7 -3.25 -6.15 -21.35
C SER A 7 -3.71 -4.76 -21.83
N LYS A 8 -4.99 -4.42 -21.62
CA LYS A 8 -5.46 -3.03 -21.46
C LYS A 8 -6.62 -2.98 -20.46
N ASN A 9 -6.59 -1.94 -19.63
CA ASN A 9 -7.54 -1.67 -18.56
C ASN A 9 -8.83 -0.98 -19.06
N PHE A 10 -9.92 -1.14 -18.29
CA PHE A 10 -11.17 -0.35 -18.18
C PHE A 10 -12.50 -0.74 -18.93
N LYS A 11 -13.52 -1.07 -18.08
CA LYS A 11 -14.99 -0.76 -18.10
C LYS A 11 -16.09 -1.75 -18.61
N THR A 12 -16.79 -2.37 -17.63
CA THR A 12 -18.21 -2.14 -17.22
C THR A 12 -19.41 -2.97 -17.77
N LEU A 13 -20.22 -3.49 -16.80
CA LEU A 13 -21.66 -3.92 -16.75
C LEU A 13 -22.09 -5.19 -17.56
N LEU A 14 -23.06 -6.05 -17.19
CA LEU A 14 -23.81 -6.48 -15.99
C LEU A 14 -24.88 -7.49 -16.48
N VAL A 15 -25.15 -8.53 -15.69
CA VAL A 15 -26.51 -8.95 -15.26
C VAL A 15 -27.21 -10.22 -15.82
N ILE A 16 -27.71 -11.01 -14.83
CA ILE A 16 -28.91 -11.91 -14.78
C ILE A 16 -28.71 -13.38 -15.19
N LEU A 17 -29.18 -14.43 -14.49
CA LEU A 17 -29.76 -14.73 -13.16
C LEU A 17 -30.14 -16.24 -13.19
N LEU A 18 -30.49 -16.83 -12.03
CA LEU A 18 -30.85 -18.24 -11.71
C LEU A 18 -29.64 -19.15 -11.47
N ILE A 19 -29.44 -19.74 -10.28
CA ILE A 19 -30.44 -20.47 -9.49
C ILE A 19 -30.33 -20.09 -7.99
N LEU A 20 -31.43 -19.51 -7.49
CA LEU A 20 -31.83 -19.51 -6.08
C LEU A 20 -32.84 -20.66 -5.89
N SER A 21 -33.01 -21.07 -4.63
CA SER A 21 -34.02 -21.98 -4.07
C SER A 21 -33.68 -23.46 -4.13
N ILE A 22 -33.26 -24.04 -2.99
CA ILE A 22 -34.12 -24.87 -2.13
C ILE A 22 -33.63 -24.76 -0.67
N ILE A 23 -34.45 -24.15 0.18
CA ILE A 23 -34.61 -24.49 1.62
C ILE A 23 -36.13 -24.72 1.72
N PRO A 24 -36.64 -25.84 2.33
CA PRO A 24 -36.90 -25.78 3.78
C PRO A 24 -36.86 -27.08 4.58
N LEU A 25 -36.66 -26.88 5.90
CA LEU A 25 -37.16 -27.69 7.03
C LEU A 25 -36.53 -29.09 7.18
N VAL A 26 -35.97 -29.50 8.32
CA VAL A 26 -36.38 -29.38 9.73
C VAL A 26 -35.13 -29.62 10.59
N LEU A 27 -34.94 -28.84 11.65
CA LEU A 27 -34.53 -29.29 12.99
C LEU A 27 -34.51 -28.06 13.91
N PHE A 28 -35.71 -27.66 14.34
CA PHE A 28 -35.86 -27.18 15.70
C PHE A 28 -35.88 -28.42 16.58
N LEU A 29 -34.91 -28.55 17.48
CA LEU A 29 -35.00 -29.19 18.80
C LEU A 29 -33.67 -28.97 19.54
N ASP A 30 -33.78 -28.20 20.62
CA ASP A 30 -32.93 -28.14 21.81
C ASP A 30 -31.41 -28.00 21.64
N ARG A 31 -30.95 -26.75 21.71
CA ARG A 31 -29.76 -26.42 22.49
C ARG A 31 -30.12 -25.32 23.47
N GLU A 32 -30.05 -25.63 24.75
CA GLU A 32 -29.81 -24.61 25.76
C GLU A 32 -28.59 -23.80 25.30
N THR A 33 -28.80 -22.54 24.96
CA THR A 33 -27.72 -21.61 24.65
C THR A 33 -27.00 -21.33 25.97
N GLN A 34 -25.84 -21.93 26.18
CA GLN A 34 -24.82 -21.22 26.94
C GLN A 34 -24.54 -19.94 26.17
N ALA A 35 -24.59 -18.80 26.85
CA ALA A 35 -24.35 -17.50 26.23
C ALA A 35 -23.05 -17.57 25.40
N GLU A 36 -23.16 -17.44 24.08
CA GLU A 36 -21.97 -17.30 23.24
C GLU A 36 -21.29 -16.00 23.66
N MET A 37 -20.01 -16.10 24.00
CA MET A 37 -19.20 -14.97 24.37
C MET A 37 -18.83 -14.22 23.10
N ASN A 38 -19.28 -12.97 22.97
CA ASN A 38 -18.92 -12.13 21.84
C ASN A 38 -17.50 -11.62 22.03
N PHE A 39 -16.56 -12.12 21.21
CA PHE A 39 -15.19 -11.63 21.17
C PHE A 39 -15.09 -10.32 20.37
N PRO A 40 -14.11 -9.45 20.67
CA PRO A 40 -13.07 -9.62 21.69
C PRO A 40 -13.56 -9.34 23.13
N VAL A 41 -12.92 -9.97 24.12
CA VAL A 41 -13.29 -9.86 25.55
C VAL A 41 -12.05 -9.58 26.40
N GLU A 42 -12.11 -8.56 27.27
CA GLU A 42 -11.03 -8.28 28.22
C GLU A 42 -10.99 -9.32 29.34
N ALA A 43 -9.78 -9.67 29.77
CA ALA A 43 -9.55 -10.64 30.84
C ALA A 43 -8.28 -10.33 31.63
N VAL A 44 -8.16 -10.95 32.80
CA VAL A 44 -6.98 -10.85 33.67
C VAL A 44 -6.36 -12.23 33.87
N ILE A 45 -5.03 -12.27 33.88
CA ILE A 45 -4.28 -13.51 34.14
C ILE A 45 -4.28 -13.86 35.61
N ASN A 46 -4.75 -15.06 35.96
CA ASN A 46 -4.80 -15.56 37.34
C ASN A 46 -3.75 -16.66 37.65
N ALA A 47 -2.82 -16.95 36.73
CA ALA A 47 -1.70 -17.86 36.97
C ALA A 47 -0.52 -17.16 37.64
N SER A 48 -0.11 -17.62 38.82
CA SER A 48 1.03 -17.09 39.57
C SER A 48 2.30 -17.94 39.37
N PRO A 49 3.48 -17.34 39.09
CA PRO A 49 3.72 -15.90 38.95
C PRO A 49 3.34 -15.34 37.56
N ARG A 50 3.14 -16.21 36.55
CA ARG A 50 2.84 -15.83 35.16
C ARG A 50 2.14 -16.96 34.40
N LEU A 51 1.44 -16.62 33.34
CA LEU A 51 0.89 -17.53 32.35
C LEU A 51 1.78 -17.58 31.11
N ASN A 52 2.07 -18.78 30.61
CA ASN A 52 2.84 -18.96 29.37
C ASN A 52 1.95 -18.77 28.14
N ILE A 53 2.45 -18.02 27.17
CA ILE A 53 1.85 -17.85 25.85
C ILE A 53 2.43 -18.91 24.91
N ARG A 54 1.57 -19.57 24.12
CA ARG A 54 1.94 -20.67 23.22
C ARG A 54 1.64 -20.32 21.76
N LYS A 55 2.39 -20.90 20.82
CA LYS A 55 2.16 -20.73 19.38
C LYS A 55 0.94 -21.49 18.86
N GLU A 56 0.51 -22.51 19.60
CA GLU A 56 -0.69 -23.31 19.35
C GLU A 56 -1.38 -23.59 20.69
N ALA A 57 -2.66 -24.00 20.66
CA ALA A 57 -3.45 -24.33 21.84
C ALA A 57 -3.03 -25.65 22.52
N ASN A 58 -1.73 -25.81 22.83
CA ASN A 58 -1.15 -26.96 23.51
C ASN A 58 0.14 -26.61 24.27
N THR A 59 0.58 -27.52 25.13
CA THR A 59 1.80 -27.38 25.96
C THR A 59 3.01 -28.13 25.41
N LYS A 60 2.85 -28.82 24.26
CA LYS A 60 3.91 -29.62 23.62
C LYS A 60 4.99 -28.76 22.97
N ILE A 61 4.63 -27.54 22.56
CA ILE A 61 5.55 -26.54 21.99
C ILE A 61 6.03 -25.60 23.09
N SER A 62 7.31 -25.20 23.04
CA SER A 62 7.89 -24.19 23.95
C SER A 62 7.05 -22.91 23.97
N ALA A 63 6.99 -22.27 25.14
CA ALA A 63 6.32 -21.00 25.28
C ALA A 63 7.04 -19.93 24.44
N ILE A 64 6.27 -19.11 23.74
CA ILE A 64 6.77 -17.97 22.95
C ILE A 64 6.89 -16.71 23.80
N GLY A 65 6.25 -16.70 24.97
CA GLY A 65 6.24 -15.59 25.89
C GLY A 65 5.51 -15.92 27.19
N SER A 66 5.30 -14.91 28.02
CA SER A 66 4.50 -15.02 29.23
C SER A 66 3.85 -13.69 29.59
N ILE A 67 2.70 -13.78 30.25
CA ILE A 67 1.93 -12.65 30.80
C ILE A 67 1.95 -12.81 32.33
N ASN A 68 2.29 -11.76 33.07
CA ASN A 68 2.41 -11.87 34.53
C ASN A 68 1.04 -12.03 35.20
N TYR A 69 1.03 -12.58 36.40
CA TYR A 69 -0.16 -12.60 37.25
C TYR A 69 -0.71 -11.18 37.43
N GLY A 70 -2.01 -11.01 37.19
CA GLY A 70 -2.70 -9.73 37.34
C GLY A 70 -2.60 -8.80 36.11
N GLU A 71 -1.86 -9.16 35.06
CA GLU A 71 -1.86 -8.38 33.82
C GLU A 71 -3.15 -8.63 33.00
N GLU A 72 -3.60 -7.57 32.34
CA GLU A 72 -4.78 -7.56 31.47
C GLU A 72 -4.42 -8.06 30.06
N VAL A 73 -5.35 -8.77 29.44
CA VAL A 73 -5.22 -9.32 28.10
C VAL A 73 -6.55 -9.26 27.35
N LEU A 74 -6.49 -8.91 26.08
CA LEU A 74 -7.66 -8.95 25.19
C LEU A 74 -7.75 -10.33 24.53
N LEU A 75 -8.81 -11.06 24.83
CA LEU A 75 -9.13 -12.34 24.22
C LEU A 75 -9.80 -12.08 22.87
N LEU A 76 -9.29 -12.66 21.80
CA LEU A 76 -9.75 -12.41 20.43
C LEU A 76 -10.68 -13.49 19.91
N GLU A 77 -10.55 -14.72 20.42
CA GLU A 77 -11.32 -15.88 19.99
C GLU A 77 -11.20 -17.00 21.01
N GLN A 78 -12.25 -17.81 21.18
CA GLN A 78 -12.16 -19.08 21.89
C GLN A 78 -11.90 -20.22 20.91
N VAL A 79 -10.85 -21.00 21.16
CA VAL A 79 -10.52 -22.22 20.41
C VAL A 79 -10.50 -23.44 21.34
N SER A 80 -10.62 -24.63 20.77
CA SER A 80 -10.41 -25.89 21.50
C SER A 80 -8.95 -26.34 21.40
N GLY A 81 -8.38 -26.80 22.51
CA GLY A 81 -6.98 -27.23 22.57
C GLY A 81 -6.74 -28.40 23.52
N GLU A 82 -5.49 -28.56 23.95
CA GLU A 82 -5.11 -29.54 24.98
C GLU A 82 -5.89 -29.30 26.29
N ILE A 83 -6.33 -30.38 26.92
CA ILE A 83 -7.06 -30.31 28.20
C ILE A 83 -6.08 -29.93 29.31
N ILE A 84 -6.32 -28.78 29.95
CA ILE A 84 -5.57 -28.29 31.10
C ILE A 84 -6.52 -28.30 32.30
N ASN A 85 -6.22 -29.12 33.31
CA ASN A 85 -7.02 -29.27 34.54
C ASN A 85 -8.53 -29.53 34.30
N GLY A 86 -8.87 -30.23 33.21
CA GLY A 86 -10.24 -30.56 32.85
C GLY A 86 -10.95 -29.55 31.95
N ASP A 87 -10.29 -28.45 31.59
CA ASP A 87 -10.79 -27.46 30.62
C ASP A 87 -10.04 -27.57 29.29
N ASN A 88 -10.78 -27.73 28.19
CA ASN A 88 -10.22 -27.81 26.83
C ASN A 88 -10.25 -26.47 26.09
N ARG A 89 -10.73 -25.39 26.73
CA ARG A 89 -10.82 -24.06 26.14
C ARG A 89 -9.48 -23.34 26.20
N TRP A 90 -9.16 -22.67 25.12
CA TRP A 90 -8.03 -21.78 24.96
C TRP A 90 -8.50 -20.48 24.33
N TYR A 91 -7.80 -19.39 24.61
CA TYR A 91 -8.08 -18.10 23.99
C TYR A 91 -6.92 -17.70 23.09
N ARG A 92 -7.27 -17.27 21.87
CA ARG A 92 -6.35 -16.58 20.97
C ARG A 92 -6.19 -15.15 21.46
N ILE A 93 -4.95 -14.68 21.52
CA ILE A 93 -4.56 -13.33 21.91
C ILE A 93 -3.57 -12.82 20.87
N ASP A 94 -3.47 -11.49 20.75
CA ASP A 94 -2.33 -10.91 20.05
C ASP A 94 -1.14 -10.82 21.02
N TYR A 95 0.00 -11.40 20.63
CA TYR A 95 1.23 -11.33 21.40
C TYR A 95 2.40 -10.91 20.49
N ASN A 96 2.78 -9.63 20.54
CA ASN A 96 3.80 -9.04 19.67
C ASN A 96 3.47 -9.21 18.17
N ASN A 97 2.25 -8.89 17.75
CA ASN A 97 1.77 -8.97 16.37
C ASN A 97 1.77 -10.39 15.77
N GLN A 98 1.61 -11.43 16.61
CA GLN A 98 1.44 -12.82 16.20
C GLN A 98 0.40 -13.51 17.09
N ASP A 99 -0.24 -14.55 16.56
CA ASP A 99 -1.20 -15.34 17.34
C ASP A 99 -0.49 -16.04 18.51
N GLY A 100 -0.91 -15.67 19.71
CA GLY A 100 -0.61 -16.37 20.95
C GLY A 100 -1.83 -17.10 21.47
N TYR A 101 -1.61 -18.23 22.14
CA TYR A 101 -2.67 -19.00 22.77
C TYR A 101 -2.38 -19.14 24.27
N VAL A 102 -3.39 -18.85 25.07
CA VAL A 102 -3.38 -19.01 26.53
C VAL A 102 -4.52 -19.92 26.96
N SER A 103 -4.28 -20.76 27.96
CA SER A 103 -5.31 -21.70 28.45
C SER A 103 -6.39 -20.94 29.23
N ALA A 104 -7.66 -21.18 28.91
CA ALA A 104 -8.80 -20.54 29.58
C ALA A 104 -8.85 -20.83 31.08
N GLN A 105 -8.25 -21.94 31.52
CA GLN A 105 -8.10 -22.31 32.92
C GLN A 105 -7.44 -21.22 33.77
N TYR A 106 -6.59 -20.39 33.15
CA TYR A 106 -5.77 -19.38 33.82
C TYR A 106 -6.14 -17.94 33.49
N VAL A 107 -7.31 -17.77 32.88
CA VAL A 107 -7.81 -16.48 32.39
C VAL A 107 -9.14 -16.21 33.05
N THR A 108 -9.22 -15.08 33.75
CA THR A 108 -10.48 -14.61 34.33
C THR A 108 -11.04 -13.55 33.40
N ILE A 109 -12.09 -13.90 32.65
CA ILE A 109 -12.81 -12.94 31.83
C ILE A 109 -13.36 -11.86 32.73
N GLN A 110 -13.10 -10.61 32.36
CA GLN A 110 -13.74 -9.45 32.96
C GLN A 110 -15.20 -9.44 32.46
N SER A 111 -16.04 -10.30 33.02
CA SER A 111 -17.46 -9.98 33.07
C SER A 111 -17.54 -8.75 33.96
N TRP A 112 -18.04 -7.63 33.44
CA TRP A 112 -18.38 -6.48 34.26
C TRP A 112 -19.01 -6.95 35.57
N GLN A 113 -18.30 -6.75 36.66
CA GLN A 113 -18.83 -6.81 38.01
C GLN A 113 -18.11 -5.74 38.85
N PRO A 114 -18.87 -5.04 39.70
CA PRO A 114 -18.51 -3.73 40.21
C PRO A 114 -17.67 -3.82 41.48
N GLU A 115 -16.72 -2.90 41.65
CA GLU A 115 -16.33 -2.42 42.98
C GLU A 115 -16.22 -0.88 43.01
N LEU A 116 -17.28 -0.23 42.56
CA LEU A 116 -18.32 0.43 43.37
C LEU A 116 -19.61 0.29 42.54
N PRO A 117 -20.83 0.31 43.10
CA PRO A 117 -22.00 0.55 42.26
C PRO A 117 -21.68 1.80 41.42
N PRO A 118 -21.86 1.78 40.08
CA PRO A 118 -21.60 2.98 39.27
C PRO A 118 -22.31 4.12 39.97
N THR A 119 -21.56 5.16 40.28
CA THR A 119 -22.12 6.30 41.01
C THR A 119 -23.32 6.81 40.21
N PRO A 120 -24.28 7.52 40.83
CA PRO A 120 -25.36 8.12 40.07
C PRO A 120 -24.87 8.92 38.84
N GLN A 121 -23.67 9.51 38.95
CA GLN A 121 -22.99 10.21 37.86
C GLN A 121 -22.51 9.26 36.74
N ASP A 122 -21.92 8.10 37.07
CA ASP A 122 -21.49 7.10 36.05
C ASP A 122 -22.69 6.50 35.30
N GLN A 123 -23.81 6.26 36.00
CA GLN A 123 -25.04 5.77 35.38
C GLN A 123 -25.69 6.83 34.48
N GLU A 124 -25.67 8.09 34.91
CA GLU A 124 -26.15 9.20 34.10
C GLU A 124 -25.28 9.39 32.85
N PHE A 125 -23.96 9.24 32.98
CA PHE A 125 -23.03 9.34 31.87
C PHE A 125 -23.17 8.17 30.88
N GLU A 126 -23.35 6.93 31.35
CA GLU A 126 -23.66 5.78 30.47
C GLU A 126 -24.94 6.01 29.67
N ARG A 127 -26.01 6.44 30.34
CA ARG A 127 -27.27 6.78 29.66
C ARG A 127 -27.08 7.92 28.66
N TYR A 128 -26.27 8.92 28.99
CA TYR A 128 -25.90 9.98 28.05
C TYR A 128 -25.19 9.41 26.82
N LEU A 129 -24.21 8.52 26.98
CA LEU A 129 -23.51 7.88 25.85
C LEU A 129 -24.47 7.02 25.00
N GLU A 130 -25.44 6.34 25.61
CA GLU A 130 -26.52 5.61 24.93
C GLU A 130 -27.43 6.54 24.13
N GLU A 131 -27.88 7.64 24.73
CA GLU A 131 -28.73 8.64 24.09
C GLU A 131 -28.00 9.34 22.92
N GLN A 132 -26.68 9.53 23.03
CA GLN A 132 -25.86 10.01 21.91
C GLN A 132 -25.70 8.94 20.81
N GLY A 133 -25.85 7.66 21.11
CA GLY A 133 -25.71 6.56 20.15
C GLY A 133 -24.29 6.03 20.02
N PHE A 134 -23.45 6.17 21.05
CA PHE A 134 -22.09 5.61 21.01
C PHE A 134 -22.09 4.07 21.10
N PRO A 135 -21.38 3.39 20.19
CA PRO A 135 -21.15 1.95 20.29
C PRO A 135 -20.35 1.58 21.55
N ILE A 136 -20.53 0.36 22.05
CA ILE A 136 -19.82 -0.16 23.24
C ILE A 136 -18.31 -0.01 23.10
N SER A 137 -17.76 -0.24 21.89
CA SER A 137 -16.33 -0.14 21.59
C SER A 137 -15.72 1.26 21.77
N TYR A 138 -16.51 2.30 21.98
CA TYR A 138 -16.05 3.66 22.25
C TYR A 138 -16.10 4.00 23.74
N ARG A 139 -17.05 3.41 24.49
CA ARG A 139 -17.49 3.93 25.79
C ARG A 139 -16.40 3.90 26.84
N HIS A 140 -15.59 2.84 26.87
CA HIS A 140 -14.49 2.71 27.84
C HIS A 140 -13.55 3.93 27.81
N TYR A 141 -13.13 4.36 26.61
CA TYR A 141 -12.27 5.52 26.44
C TYR A 141 -12.95 6.83 26.91
N LEU A 142 -14.24 6.99 26.59
CA LEU A 142 -15.01 8.18 26.96
C LEU A 142 -15.21 8.27 28.48
N HIS A 143 -15.38 7.15 29.18
CA HIS A 143 -15.40 7.12 30.65
C HIS A 143 -14.10 7.61 31.26
N GLN A 144 -12.96 7.14 30.78
CA GLN A 144 -11.66 7.60 31.28
C GLN A 144 -11.51 9.12 31.15
N LEU A 145 -11.93 9.66 30.01
CA LEU A 145 -11.88 11.09 29.73
C LEU A 145 -12.89 11.88 30.57
N HIS A 146 -14.12 11.40 30.73
CA HIS A 146 -15.13 12.06 31.56
C HIS A 146 -14.71 12.14 33.03
N ASN A 147 -14.15 11.04 33.56
CA ASN A 147 -13.67 10.98 34.94
C ASN A 147 -12.55 12.01 35.20
N LYS A 148 -11.69 12.24 34.20
CA LYS A 148 -10.62 13.23 34.30
C LYS A 148 -11.10 14.66 34.04
N TYR A 149 -12.04 14.84 33.12
CA TYR A 149 -12.53 16.14 32.65
C TYR A 149 -14.07 16.15 32.58
N PRO A 150 -14.75 16.28 33.74
CA PRO A 150 -16.21 16.12 33.82
C PRO A 150 -17.01 17.21 33.09
N LYS A 151 -16.37 18.33 32.70
CA LYS A 151 -16.99 19.39 31.90
C LYS A 151 -16.89 19.16 30.38
N TRP A 152 -16.12 18.16 29.94
CA TRP A 152 -16.03 17.82 28.53
C TRP A 152 -17.31 17.11 28.08
N GLN A 153 -17.79 17.50 26.91
CA GLN A 153 -19.00 16.96 26.31
C GLN A 153 -18.62 16.16 25.05
N PHE A 154 -19.14 14.94 24.97
CA PHE A 154 -18.86 14.01 23.88
C PHE A 154 -20.14 13.82 23.05
N LYS A 155 -20.17 14.38 21.84
CA LYS A 155 -21.31 14.24 20.94
C LYS A 155 -20.98 13.25 19.82
N ALA A 156 -21.86 12.28 19.64
CA ALA A 156 -21.73 11.37 18.51
C ALA A 156 -22.07 12.11 17.22
N LEU A 157 -21.15 12.04 16.26
CA LEU A 157 -21.33 12.55 14.92
C LEU A 157 -21.63 11.39 13.98
N ASN A 158 -22.90 11.17 13.68
CA ASN A 158 -23.33 10.05 12.83
C ASN A 158 -22.82 10.23 11.39
N ILE A 159 -21.89 9.35 11.01
CA ILE A 159 -21.44 9.18 9.63
C ILE A 159 -22.42 8.22 8.96
N ASN A 160 -23.23 8.73 8.03
CA ASN A 160 -24.25 7.96 7.31
C ASN A 160 -23.66 6.98 6.26
N SER A 161 -22.59 6.27 6.61
CA SER A 161 -21.93 5.22 5.84
C SER A 161 -21.17 4.29 6.79
N ASP A 162 -20.88 3.07 6.35
CA ASP A 162 -19.98 2.16 7.07
C ASP A 162 -18.52 2.57 6.93
N PHE A 163 -17.68 2.14 7.89
CA PHE A 163 -16.26 2.45 7.96
C PHE A 163 -15.50 1.97 6.71
N ASP A 164 -15.75 0.75 6.25
CA ASP A 164 -15.03 0.16 5.12
C ASP A 164 -15.32 0.88 3.80
N SER A 165 -16.57 1.29 3.57
CA SER A 165 -16.96 2.14 2.45
C SER A 165 -16.22 3.48 2.47
N MET A 166 -16.17 4.15 3.63
CA MET A 166 -15.42 5.40 3.76
C MET A 166 -13.92 5.18 3.54
N LEU A 167 -13.36 4.10 4.08
CA LEU A 167 -11.96 3.73 3.94
C LEU A 167 -11.59 3.46 2.47
N ASN A 168 -12.44 2.75 1.74
CA ASN A 168 -12.25 2.46 0.32
C ASN A 168 -12.27 3.74 -0.53
N ASN A 169 -13.05 4.76 -0.15
CA ASN A 169 -13.06 6.05 -0.86
C ASN A 169 -11.81 6.90 -0.57
N GLN A 170 -11.18 6.70 0.58
CA GLN A 170 -9.89 7.30 0.94
C GLN A 170 -8.70 6.60 0.27
N TYR A 171 -8.76 5.27 0.15
CA TYR A 171 -7.70 4.47 -0.46
C TYR A 171 -7.81 4.46 -1.99
N ARG A 172 -7.01 5.31 -2.64
CA ARG A 172 -7.04 5.52 -4.10
C ARG A 172 -5.74 5.07 -4.76
N PRO A 173 -5.59 3.76 -5.09
CA PRO A 173 -4.34 3.21 -5.64
C PRO A 173 -3.94 3.78 -7.02
N GLU A 174 -4.86 4.44 -7.72
CA GLU A 174 -4.64 5.00 -9.06
C GLU A 174 -4.34 6.52 -9.06
N GLY A 175 -4.33 7.14 -7.88
CA GLY A 175 -4.17 8.57 -7.67
C GLY A 175 -4.40 8.90 -6.19
N SER A 176 -3.40 8.58 -5.36
CA SER A 176 -3.52 8.74 -3.92
C SER A 176 -3.77 10.19 -3.53
N ILE A 177 -4.60 10.39 -2.51
CA ILE A 177 -4.84 11.67 -1.84
C ILE A 177 -4.33 11.66 -0.38
N ASN A 178 -3.72 10.55 0.02
CA ASN A 178 -3.27 10.28 1.38
C ASN A 178 -1.80 9.87 1.34
N TYR A 179 -0.95 10.55 2.12
CA TYR A 179 0.49 10.32 2.13
C TYR A 179 1.05 10.14 3.54
N VAL A 180 2.22 9.49 3.58
CA VAL A 180 3.08 9.34 4.76
C VAL A 180 4.52 9.69 4.41
N ALA A 181 5.30 10.09 5.42
CA ALA A 181 6.73 10.35 5.21
C ALA A 181 7.48 9.04 4.91
N THR A 182 8.54 9.11 4.10
CA THR A 182 9.37 7.94 3.74
C THR A 182 9.98 7.24 4.94
N SER A 183 10.13 7.94 6.07
CA SER A 183 10.63 7.42 7.34
C SER A 183 9.63 6.58 8.13
N TYR A 184 8.34 6.57 7.74
CA TYR A 184 7.36 5.71 8.38
C TYR A 184 7.68 4.22 8.12
N PRO A 185 7.22 3.31 9.01
CA PRO A 185 7.30 1.87 8.76
C PRO A 185 6.66 1.49 7.43
N ASP A 186 7.17 0.44 6.79
CA ASP A 186 6.69 0.01 5.46
C ASP A 186 5.22 -0.40 5.46
N GLY A 187 4.68 -0.84 6.61
CA GLY A 187 3.25 -1.11 6.79
C GLY A 187 2.33 0.10 6.53
N PHE A 188 2.86 1.32 6.62
CA PHE A 188 2.12 2.55 6.31
C PHE A 188 2.17 2.95 4.83
N LYS A 189 3.00 2.30 4.02
CA LYS A 189 3.26 2.72 2.64
C LYS A 189 2.46 1.87 1.67
N SER A 190 1.78 2.50 0.72
CA SER A 190 0.97 1.80 -0.28
C SER A 190 1.85 0.88 -1.13
N LYS A 191 1.32 -0.30 -1.44
CA LYS A 191 1.97 -1.32 -2.26
C LYS A 191 1.27 -1.49 -3.61
N ALA A 192 0.36 -0.58 -3.96
CA ALA A 192 -0.28 -0.58 -5.26
C ALA A 192 0.78 -0.42 -6.36
N SER A 193 0.50 -0.96 -7.55
CA SER A 193 1.46 -0.99 -8.67
C SER A 193 1.95 0.37 -9.13
N LYS A 194 1.23 1.46 -8.81
CA LYS A 194 1.65 2.85 -9.10
C LYS A 194 2.48 3.49 -7.99
N ASP A 195 2.39 2.96 -6.77
CA ASP A 195 3.01 3.53 -5.58
C ASP A 195 4.34 2.82 -5.22
N PHE A 196 4.61 1.67 -5.83
CA PHE A 196 5.79 0.84 -5.56
C PHE A 196 6.44 0.35 -6.85
N ASP A 197 7.74 0.62 -6.98
CA ASP A 197 8.58 0.17 -8.08
C ASP A 197 9.27 -1.14 -7.70
N LYS A 198 8.85 -2.22 -8.36
CA LYS A 198 9.39 -3.58 -8.15
C LYS A 198 10.84 -3.73 -8.63
N GLU A 199 11.29 -2.96 -9.62
CA GLU A 199 12.63 -3.09 -10.20
C GLU A 199 13.67 -2.49 -9.27
N THR A 200 13.38 -1.29 -8.77
CA THR A 200 14.26 -0.60 -7.81
C THR A 200 14.01 -1.02 -6.36
N ASN A 201 12.91 -1.72 -6.10
CA ASN A 201 12.47 -2.12 -4.76
C ASN A 201 12.21 -0.92 -3.84
N THR A 202 11.64 0.17 -4.40
CA THR A 202 11.39 1.42 -3.67
C THR A 202 9.97 1.95 -3.88
N TRP A 203 9.52 2.81 -2.95
CA TRP A 203 8.24 3.51 -3.09
C TRP A 203 8.39 4.77 -3.94
N VAL A 204 7.39 5.02 -4.77
CA VAL A 204 7.29 6.23 -5.58
C VAL A 204 7.07 7.42 -4.65
N GLN A 205 7.98 8.40 -4.72
CA GLN A 205 7.84 9.66 -4.02
C GLN A 205 7.04 10.64 -4.86
N TYR A 206 5.87 11.06 -4.36
CA TYR A 206 5.02 12.06 -5.01
C TYR A 206 5.51 13.48 -4.75
N GLU A 207 6.18 13.67 -3.61
CA GLU A 207 6.95 14.86 -3.26
C GLU A 207 8.21 14.38 -2.52
N PRO A 208 9.30 15.17 -2.48
CA PRO A 208 10.50 14.79 -1.74
C PRO A 208 10.18 14.42 -0.29
N GLY A 209 10.42 13.15 0.07
CA GLY A 209 10.17 12.61 1.40
C GLY A 209 8.75 12.10 1.67
N TRP A 210 7.84 12.09 0.68
CA TRP A 210 6.44 11.67 0.85
C TRP A 210 6.02 10.60 -0.16
N VAL A 211 5.40 9.53 0.36
CA VAL A 211 4.91 8.37 -0.41
C VAL A 211 3.44 8.12 -0.11
N ALA A 212 2.72 7.45 -1.01
CA ALA A 212 1.31 7.12 -0.81
C ALA A 212 1.10 6.23 0.43
N ALA A 213 0.04 6.50 1.19
CA ALA A 213 -0.32 5.72 2.36
C ALA A 213 -1.00 4.39 2.01
N SER A 214 -0.71 3.34 2.76
CA SER A 214 -1.41 2.06 2.69
C SER A 214 -2.85 2.18 3.18
N LYS A 215 -3.70 1.22 2.79
CA LYS A 215 -5.08 1.16 3.29
C LYS A 215 -5.12 0.96 4.80
N GLU A 216 -4.19 0.17 5.34
CA GLU A 216 -4.03 -0.11 6.76
C GLU A 216 -3.61 1.16 7.53
N GLY A 217 -2.67 1.93 7.00
CA GLY A 217 -2.27 3.22 7.56
C GLY A 217 -3.42 4.23 7.60
N ILE A 218 -4.22 4.30 6.53
CA ILE A 218 -5.42 5.14 6.50
C ILE A 218 -6.44 4.64 7.53
N ALA A 219 -6.67 3.32 7.62
CA ALA A 219 -7.61 2.74 8.58
C ALA A 219 -7.22 3.09 10.01
N TYR A 220 -5.95 2.97 10.37
CA TYR A 220 -5.44 3.34 11.70
C TYR A 220 -5.80 4.78 12.08
N TYR A 221 -5.51 5.75 11.20
CA TYR A 221 -5.77 7.17 11.48
C TYR A 221 -7.24 7.59 11.31
N MET A 222 -8.04 6.81 10.58
CA MET A 222 -9.46 7.07 10.38
C MET A 222 -10.33 6.45 11.50
N ASP A 223 -9.87 5.39 12.17
CA ASP A 223 -10.59 4.79 13.30
C ASP A 223 -10.57 5.71 14.52
N PRO A 224 -11.71 6.30 14.94
CA PRO A 224 -11.71 7.26 16.03
C PRO A 224 -11.25 6.67 17.36
N ARG A 225 -11.46 5.35 17.55
CA ARG A 225 -11.14 4.64 18.80
C ARG A 225 -9.65 4.67 19.13
N ASN A 226 -8.78 4.78 18.12
CA ASN A 226 -7.33 4.91 18.30
C ASN A 226 -6.90 6.24 18.95
N PHE A 227 -7.79 7.23 19.00
CA PHE A 227 -7.46 8.60 19.40
C PHE A 227 -8.39 9.16 20.48
N LEU A 228 -9.16 8.29 21.15
CA LEU A 228 -9.96 8.67 22.32
C LEU A 228 -9.11 8.65 23.59
N ASP A 229 -8.00 9.36 23.57
CA ASP A 229 -7.13 9.59 24.73
C ASP A 229 -7.00 11.09 25.02
N GLU A 230 -6.41 11.41 26.17
CA GLU A 230 -6.34 12.80 26.67
C GLU A 230 -5.59 13.75 25.74
N THR A 231 -4.70 13.24 24.89
CA THR A 231 -3.83 14.03 24.03
C THR A 231 -4.36 14.14 22.61
N HIS A 232 -4.91 13.06 22.06
CA HIS A 232 -5.34 13.03 20.65
C HIS A 232 -6.82 13.35 20.44
N ILE A 233 -7.67 13.33 21.48
CA ILE A 233 -9.11 13.62 21.33
C ILE A 233 -9.40 15.00 20.72
N PHE A 234 -8.46 15.95 20.82
CA PHE A 234 -8.59 17.28 20.21
C PHE A 234 -8.71 17.28 18.68
N MET A 235 -8.40 16.16 18.00
CA MET A 235 -8.73 16.02 16.58
C MET A 235 -10.25 15.98 16.32
N PHE A 236 -11.05 15.76 17.36
CA PHE A 236 -12.50 15.79 17.37
C PHE A 236 -13.07 17.06 18.04
N GLU A 237 -12.24 18.01 18.52
CA GLU A 237 -12.74 19.25 19.14
C GLU A 237 -13.58 20.05 18.12
N SER A 238 -14.78 20.43 18.53
CA SER A 238 -15.70 21.27 17.74
C SER A 238 -15.08 22.65 17.56
N LEU A 239 -14.85 23.05 16.31
CA LEU A 239 -14.27 24.35 15.98
C LEU A 239 -15.33 25.45 15.82
N SER A 240 -16.61 25.09 15.82
CA SER A 240 -17.75 26.00 15.73
C SER A 240 -18.08 26.64 17.08
N TYR A 241 -18.63 27.85 17.03
CA TYR A 241 -19.06 28.56 18.22
C TYR A 241 -20.34 27.96 18.80
N ASN A 242 -20.21 27.32 19.96
CA ASN A 242 -21.31 27.01 20.86
C ASN A 242 -21.27 27.92 22.12
N PRO A 243 -22.24 28.84 22.35
CA PRO A 243 -22.23 29.74 23.50
C PRO A 243 -22.43 29.05 24.85
N GLU A 244 -22.95 27.82 24.87
CA GLU A 244 -23.10 27.02 26.10
C GLU A 244 -21.76 26.42 26.57
N ILE A 245 -20.79 26.28 25.65
CA ILE A 245 -19.46 25.72 25.90
C ILE A 245 -18.43 26.83 26.02
N HIS A 246 -18.46 27.75 25.06
CA HIS A 246 -17.48 28.81 24.90
C HIS A 246 -17.89 30.05 25.68
N THR A 247 -17.73 29.95 26.99
CA THR A 247 -18.08 31.04 27.91
C THR A 247 -17.03 32.16 27.85
N ARG A 248 -17.47 33.36 28.23
CA ARG A 248 -16.58 34.51 28.41
C ARG A 248 -15.46 34.25 29.42
N GLU A 249 -15.76 33.51 30.50
CA GLU A 249 -14.78 33.15 31.53
C GLU A 249 -13.70 32.22 30.97
N GLY A 250 -14.09 31.17 30.24
CA GLY A 250 -13.10 30.26 29.62
C GLY A 250 -12.25 30.97 28.56
N ALA A 251 -12.84 31.88 27.78
CA ALA A 251 -12.09 32.73 26.84
C ALA A 251 -11.13 33.67 27.57
N TRP A 252 -11.54 34.28 28.68
CA TRP A 252 -10.66 35.09 29.52
C TRP A 252 -9.49 34.29 30.07
N ASN A 253 -9.73 33.07 30.53
CA ASN A 253 -8.68 32.17 31.01
C ASN A 253 -7.66 31.85 29.91
N LEU A 254 -8.10 31.74 28.65
CA LEU A 254 -7.19 31.59 27.51
C LEU A 254 -6.42 32.87 27.19
N LEU A 255 -6.87 34.07 27.57
CA LEU A 255 -6.10 35.30 27.31
C LEU A 255 -5.00 35.56 28.34
N LYS A 256 -5.08 34.96 29.52
CA LYS A 256 -4.11 35.14 30.61
C LYS A 256 -2.66 34.86 30.18
N ASN A 257 -1.75 35.66 30.72
CA ASN A 257 -0.31 35.63 30.45
C ASN A 257 0.06 35.85 28.98
N THR A 258 -0.77 36.59 28.23
CA THR A 258 -0.47 36.97 26.85
C THR A 258 -0.60 38.46 26.62
N PHE A 259 -0.05 38.96 25.53
CA PHE A 259 -0.23 40.36 25.10
C PHE A 259 -1.72 40.73 24.88
N MET A 260 -2.59 39.72 24.79
CA MET A 260 -4.03 39.87 24.60
C MET A 260 -4.83 39.87 25.91
N GLU A 261 -4.20 39.82 27.10
CA GLU A 261 -4.87 39.82 28.40
C GLU A 261 -5.55 41.17 28.70
N SER A 262 -6.69 41.43 28.07
CA SER A 262 -7.48 42.65 28.26
C SER A 262 -8.94 42.45 27.87
N GLU A 263 -9.83 43.25 28.47
CA GLU A 263 -11.26 43.29 28.11
C GLU A 263 -11.46 43.66 26.62
N TYR A 264 -10.55 44.43 26.04
CA TYR A 264 -10.58 44.80 24.63
C TYR A 264 -10.48 43.56 23.72
N TYR A 265 -9.46 42.73 23.92
CA TYR A 265 -9.27 41.52 23.13
C TYR A 265 -10.31 40.45 23.43
N LEU A 266 -10.73 40.30 24.70
CA LEU A 266 -11.83 39.40 25.06
C LEU A 266 -13.11 39.75 24.28
N ASN A 267 -13.48 41.03 24.24
CA ASN A 267 -14.63 41.48 23.46
C ASN A 267 -14.45 41.22 21.97
N ALA A 268 -13.26 41.46 21.41
CA ALA A 268 -12.98 41.21 20.01
C ALA A 268 -13.15 39.72 19.64
N TYR A 269 -12.61 38.79 20.45
CA TYR A 269 -12.74 37.35 20.20
C TYR A 269 -14.16 36.82 20.38
N MET A 270 -14.88 37.27 21.42
CA MET A 270 -16.27 36.86 21.62
C MET A 270 -17.16 37.35 20.47
N LYS A 271 -16.97 38.60 20.03
CA LYS A 271 -17.69 39.16 18.87
C LYS A 271 -17.30 38.47 17.57
N ALA A 272 -16.02 38.12 17.40
CA ALA A 272 -15.57 37.36 16.25
C ALA A 272 -16.27 36.00 16.18
N ALA A 273 -16.38 35.30 17.31
CA ALA A 273 -17.07 34.02 17.38
C ALA A 273 -18.56 34.11 17.02
N GLU A 274 -19.26 35.13 17.51
CA GLU A 274 -20.66 35.39 17.17
C GLU A 274 -20.86 35.68 15.68
N ILE A 275 -19.93 36.40 15.05
CA ILE A 275 -20.04 36.80 13.64
C ILE A 275 -19.62 35.67 12.70
N SER A 276 -18.50 35.00 12.99
CA SER A 276 -17.92 33.99 12.09
C SER A 276 -18.45 32.59 12.34
N GLY A 277 -19.12 32.34 13.48
CA GLY A 277 -19.52 31.00 13.90
C GLY A 277 -18.35 30.11 14.33
N VAL A 278 -17.16 30.68 14.58
CA VAL A 278 -15.94 29.93 14.97
C VAL A 278 -15.71 30.07 16.47
N SER A 279 -15.34 28.97 17.13
CA SER A 279 -15.04 28.93 18.55
C SER A 279 -14.01 30.00 18.96
N PRO A 280 -14.29 30.83 19.98
CA PRO A 280 -13.29 31.77 20.51
C PRO A 280 -12.12 31.05 21.16
N TYR A 281 -12.28 29.81 21.65
CA TYR A 281 -11.19 29.04 22.24
C TYR A 281 -10.15 28.63 21.20
N HIS A 282 -10.61 28.04 20.09
CA HIS A 282 -9.82 27.81 18.88
C HIS A 282 -9.13 29.10 18.38
N LEU A 283 -9.86 30.20 18.21
CA LEU A 283 -9.30 31.45 17.69
C LEU A 283 -8.16 31.99 18.57
N ILE A 284 -8.37 32.07 19.89
CA ILE A 284 -7.34 32.55 20.83
C ILE A 284 -6.12 31.62 20.82
N SER A 285 -6.34 30.31 20.87
CA SER A 285 -5.26 29.32 20.89
C SER A 285 -4.45 29.37 19.60
N ARG A 286 -5.11 29.51 18.45
CA ARG A 286 -4.46 29.66 17.15
C ARG A 286 -3.62 30.92 17.07
N THR A 287 -4.14 32.07 17.49
CA THR A 287 -3.34 33.31 17.53
C THR A 287 -2.05 33.13 18.31
N LYS A 288 -2.08 32.46 19.46
CA LYS A 288 -0.84 32.22 20.23
C LYS A 288 0.17 31.34 19.49
N VAL A 289 -0.30 30.34 18.75
CA VAL A 289 0.56 29.47 17.92
C VAL A 289 1.18 30.27 16.77
N GLU A 290 0.36 31.10 16.12
CA GLU A 290 0.75 31.84 14.90
C GLU A 290 1.68 33.03 15.19
N VAL A 291 1.43 33.79 16.25
CA VAL A 291 2.17 35.04 16.53
C VAL A 291 2.85 35.06 17.89
N GLY A 292 2.79 33.97 18.65
CA GLY A 292 3.40 33.86 19.98
C GLY A 292 2.57 34.47 21.10
N ALA A 293 2.77 33.99 22.34
CA ALA A 293 2.08 34.49 23.52
C ALA A 293 2.36 35.98 23.84
N GLN A 294 3.50 36.50 23.40
CA GLN A 294 3.90 37.91 23.59
C GLN A 294 3.63 38.77 22.34
N GLY A 295 2.99 38.20 21.32
CA GLY A 295 2.75 38.85 20.04
C GLY A 295 3.99 38.88 19.15
N SER A 296 3.80 39.41 17.94
CA SER A 296 4.85 39.60 16.95
C SER A 296 4.68 40.93 16.21
N ASP A 297 5.58 41.22 15.29
CA ASP A 297 5.45 42.36 14.38
C ASP A 297 4.13 42.34 13.59
N ALA A 298 3.54 41.16 13.35
CA ALA A 298 2.24 41.03 12.68
C ALA A 298 1.08 41.62 13.50
N THR A 299 1.24 41.76 14.81
CA THR A 299 0.20 42.24 15.74
C THR A 299 0.55 43.56 16.42
N SER A 300 1.73 44.13 16.16
CA SER A 300 2.15 45.39 16.80
C SER A 300 1.50 46.61 16.16
N GLY A 301 1.29 46.59 14.83
CA GLY A 301 0.89 47.76 14.06
C GLY A 301 2.00 48.80 13.89
N GLU A 302 3.25 48.43 14.19
CA GLU A 302 4.42 49.33 14.20
C GLU A 302 5.41 49.06 13.06
N VAL A 303 5.10 48.11 12.16
CA VAL A 303 5.99 47.73 11.06
C VAL A 303 6.13 48.88 10.05
N PRO A 304 7.35 49.37 9.78
CA PRO A 304 7.57 50.51 8.88
C PRO A 304 6.95 50.33 7.48
N GLY A 305 6.15 51.29 7.04
CA GLY A 305 5.41 51.26 5.76
C GLY A 305 4.12 50.43 5.76
N LEU A 306 3.82 49.77 6.89
CA LEU A 306 2.61 48.99 7.16
C LEU A 306 2.04 49.32 8.55
N GLU A 307 2.29 50.53 9.04
CA GLU A 307 1.80 50.99 10.33
C GLU A 307 0.27 50.98 10.39
N GLY A 308 -0.27 50.54 11.53
CA GLY A 308 -1.71 50.44 11.78
C GLY A 308 -2.41 49.25 11.12
N TYR A 309 -1.68 48.33 10.48
CA TYR A 309 -2.26 47.06 9.98
C TYR A 309 -1.88 45.88 10.87
N TYR A 310 -2.81 44.95 11.02
CA TYR A 310 -2.67 43.82 11.94
C TYR A 310 -3.06 42.51 11.28
N ASN A 311 -2.43 41.40 11.69
CA ASN A 311 -2.77 40.04 11.26
C ASN A 311 -2.51 39.05 12.42
N PHE A 312 -3.60 38.49 12.95
CA PHE A 312 -3.58 37.62 14.15
C PHE A 312 -3.53 36.12 13.83
N TYR A 313 -3.58 35.74 12.55
CA TYR A 313 -3.71 34.35 12.10
C TYR A 313 -2.80 33.99 10.93
N SER A 314 -1.76 34.79 10.66
CA SER A 314 -0.81 34.57 9.57
C SER A 314 -1.45 34.44 8.17
N ILE A 315 -2.65 35.00 7.97
CA ILE A 315 -3.37 34.85 6.70
C ILE A 315 -2.62 35.59 5.59
N GLY A 316 -2.28 34.87 4.51
CA GLY A 316 -1.47 35.43 3.42
C GLY A 316 0.04 35.43 3.66
N ALA A 317 0.52 34.85 4.77
CA ALA A 317 1.93 34.82 5.14
C ALA A 317 2.69 33.65 4.48
N PHE A 318 2.73 33.62 3.14
CA PHE A 318 3.45 32.61 2.36
C PHE A 318 4.23 33.24 1.19
N GLY A 319 5.18 32.49 0.60
CA GLY A 319 5.99 32.91 -0.55
C GLY A 319 7.47 33.14 -0.23
N SER A 320 8.35 32.80 -1.18
CA SER A 320 9.81 32.74 -0.98
C SER A 320 10.57 34.04 -1.28
N SER A 321 9.93 35.04 -1.89
CA SER A 321 10.59 36.28 -2.36
C SER A 321 10.57 37.44 -1.35
N THR A 322 9.85 37.31 -0.23
CA THR A 322 9.72 38.35 0.81
C THR A 322 9.46 37.68 2.16
N ASN A 323 9.78 38.34 3.28
CA ASN A 323 9.51 37.80 4.62
C ASN A 323 8.01 37.42 4.75
N PRO A 324 7.66 36.16 5.06
CA PRO A 324 6.26 35.70 5.16
C PRO A 324 5.39 36.58 6.05
N LEU A 325 5.93 37.10 7.15
CA LEU A 325 5.23 38.04 8.04
C LEU A 325 4.77 39.30 7.30
N ILE A 326 5.65 39.86 6.47
CA ILE A 326 5.38 41.08 5.69
C ILE A 326 4.31 40.82 4.63
N ASN A 327 4.31 39.63 4.01
CA ASN A 327 3.25 39.23 3.06
C ASN A 327 1.88 39.16 3.74
N GLY A 328 1.82 38.64 4.98
CA GLY A 328 0.60 38.64 5.77
C GLY A 328 0.06 40.06 6.06
N LEU A 329 0.93 41.03 6.30
CA LEU A 329 0.53 42.43 6.50
C LEU A 329 0.14 43.14 5.19
N TYR A 330 0.76 42.79 4.06
CA TYR A 330 0.28 43.23 2.74
C TYR A 330 -1.11 42.68 2.43
N TYR A 331 -1.40 41.43 2.81
CA TYR A 331 -2.74 40.87 2.70
C TYR A 331 -3.74 41.70 3.53
N ALA A 332 -3.41 41.96 4.80
CA ALA A 332 -4.23 42.75 5.73
C ALA A 332 -4.59 44.16 5.18
N ARG A 333 -3.65 44.79 4.45
CA ARG A 333 -3.87 46.09 3.81
C ARG A 333 -4.61 46.00 2.47
N ASP A 334 -4.19 45.11 1.58
CA ASP A 334 -4.44 45.21 0.14
C ASP A 334 -5.26 44.06 -0.47
N ALA A 335 -5.53 42.98 0.26
CA ALA A 335 -6.18 41.81 -0.32
C ALA A 335 -7.58 42.10 -0.90
N HIS A 336 -7.94 41.32 -1.93
CA HIS A 336 -9.28 41.35 -2.57
C HIS A 336 -9.71 42.73 -3.12
N LYS A 337 -8.78 43.63 -3.47
CA LYS A 337 -9.11 44.93 -4.10
C LYS A 337 -10.02 44.82 -5.34
N SER A 338 -9.87 43.75 -6.12
CA SER A 338 -10.70 43.47 -7.30
C SER A 338 -12.04 42.82 -6.97
N ASN A 339 -12.30 42.46 -5.71
CA ASN A 339 -13.55 41.84 -5.24
C ASN A 339 -14.08 42.61 -4.01
N PRO A 340 -14.79 43.73 -4.22
CA PRO A 340 -15.27 44.59 -3.12
C PRO A 340 -16.16 43.85 -2.12
N ALA A 341 -17.00 42.92 -2.59
CA ALA A 341 -17.90 42.16 -1.73
C ALA A 341 -17.13 41.22 -0.78
N ARG A 342 -16.07 40.54 -1.25
CA ARG A 342 -15.21 39.73 -0.37
C ARG A 342 -14.40 40.61 0.57
N ARG A 343 -13.92 41.76 0.10
CA ARG A 343 -13.17 42.71 0.92
C ARG A 343 -14.01 43.27 2.08
N GLU A 344 -15.26 43.63 1.81
CA GLU A 344 -16.23 44.08 2.82
C GLU A 344 -16.55 42.96 3.81
N ARG A 345 -16.85 41.74 3.33
CA ARG A 345 -17.12 40.57 4.17
C ARG A 345 -15.98 40.27 5.15
N LEU A 346 -14.74 40.33 4.67
CA LEU A 346 -13.55 40.08 5.49
C LEU A 346 -13.11 41.29 6.32
N MET A 347 -13.88 42.38 6.33
CA MET A 347 -13.56 43.62 7.06
C MET A 347 -12.20 44.24 6.68
N LEU A 348 -11.77 44.06 5.43
CA LEU A 348 -10.50 44.58 4.93
C LEU A 348 -10.64 46.09 4.54
N PRO A 349 -9.64 46.93 4.83
CA PRO A 349 -8.36 46.57 5.43
C PRO A 349 -8.46 46.35 6.95
N TRP A 350 -7.59 45.49 7.47
CA TRP A 350 -7.46 45.22 8.90
C TRP A 350 -6.64 46.31 9.59
N ASP A 351 -7.19 47.52 9.61
CA ASP A 351 -6.61 48.76 10.15
C ASP A 351 -6.82 48.95 11.67
N SER A 352 -7.23 47.88 12.36
CA SER A 352 -7.35 47.81 13.81
C SER A 352 -7.30 46.35 14.27
N PRO A 353 -6.88 46.06 15.52
CA PRO A 353 -6.85 44.70 16.01
C PRO A 353 -8.21 44.01 15.98
N GLU A 354 -9.28 44.71 16.35
CA GLU A 354 -10.66 44.16 16.31
C GLU A 354 -11.05 43.72 14.89
N LYS A 355 -10.83 44.54 13.87
CA LYS A 355 -11.13 44.16 12.48
C LYS A 355 -10.29 42.98 12.01
N ALA A 356 -9.02 42.93 12.39
CA ALA A 356 -8.12 41.83 12.04
C ALA A 356 -8.58 40.50 12.65
N ILE A 357 -8.99 40.53 13.93
CA ILE A 357 -9.50 39.37 14.65
C ILE A 357 -10.83 38.89 14.04
N ILE A 358 -11.81 39.78 13.84
CA ILE A 358 -13.12 39.39 13.30
C ILE A 358 -12.99 38.96 11.82
N GLY A 359 -12.36 39.78 10.99
CA GLY A 359 -12.19 39.52 9.56
C GLY A 359 -11.37 38.26 9.27
N GLY A 360 -10.32 38.02 10.05
CA GLY A 360 -9.55 36.78 10.01
C GLY A 360 -10.34 35.56 10.48
N SER A 361 -11.22 35.72 11.47
CA SER A 361 -12.10 34.62 11.94
C SER A 361 -13.13 34.22 10.89
N ILE A 362 -13.69 35.18 10.15
CA ILE A 362 -14.57 34.92 9.00
C ILE A 362 -13.81 34.14 7.93
N PHE A 363 -12.57 34.54 7.62
CA PHE A 363 -11.72 33.82 6.68
C PHE A 363 -11.48 32.35 7.12
N ILE A 364 -11.20 32.12 8.41
CA ILE A 364 -11.00 30.76 8.96
C ILE A 364 -12.29 29.93 8.90
N GLY A 365 -13.44 30.54 9.16
CA GLY A 365 -14.73 29.87 9.19
C GLY A 365 -15.29 29.51 7.81
N ASP A 366 -15.12 30.40 6.82
CA ASP A 366 -15.81 30.37 5.53
C ASP A 366 -15.52 29.09 4.71
N ASP A 367 -14.29 28.57 4.72
CA ASP A 367 -13.89 27.51 3.79
C ASP A 367 -14.05 26.09 4.36
N TYR A 368 -13.99 25.90 5.69
CA TYR A 368 -13.97 24.56 6.32
C TYR A 368 -15.01 24.41 7.45
N ILE A 369 -14.86 25.18 8.53
CA ILE A 369 -15.64 24.99 9.77
C ILE A 369 -17.15 25.09 9.51
N ASN A 370 -17.56 26.13 8.78
CA ASN A 370 -18.97 26.39 8.47
C ASN A 370 -19.48 25.55 7.27
N ASN A 371 -18.64 24.70 6.70
CA ASN A 371 -18.96 23.87 5.55
C ASN A 371 -18.96 22.37 5.91
N TYR A 372 -19.32 21.96 7.13
CA TYR A 372 -19.31 20.54 7.56
C TYR A 372 -17.91 19.94 7.80
N GLN A 373 -16.84 20.75 7.86
CA GLN A 373 -15.50 20.36 8.31
C GLN A 373 -15.14 20.96 9.67
N ASN A 374 -16.02 20.72 10.64
CA ASN A 374 -15.99 21.35 11.97
C ASN A 374 -14.98 20.73 12.96
N THR A 375 -14.15 19.77 12.54
CA THR A 375 -13.09 19.22 13.38
C THR A 375 -11.83 18.99 12.54
N PRO A 376 -10.63 18.99 13.13
CA PRO A 376 -9.41 18.61 12.41
C PRO A 376 -9.52 17.24 11.72
N TYR A 377 -10.22 16.28 12.34
CA TYR A 377 -10.53 14.98 11.73
C TYR A 377 -11.35 15.12 10.45
N LEU A 378 -12.44 15.89 10.48
CA LEU A 378 -13.26 16.12 9.28
C LEU A 378 -12.49 16.92 8.23
N GLN A 379 -11.64 17.87 8.62
CA GLN A 379 -10.78 18.60 7.68
C GLN A 379 -9.81 17.68 6.93
N LYS A 380 -9.32 16.62 7.57
CA LYS A 380 -8.47 15.62 6.92
C LYS A 380 -9.24 14.64 6.06
N PHE A 381 -10.31 14.05 6.59
CA PHE A 381 -10.97 12.93 5.94
C PHE A 381 -12.15 13.37 5.07
N ASP A 382 -12.74 14.53 5.32
CA ASP A 382 -13.78 15.11 4.50
C ASP A 382 -14.98 14.15 4.27
N LEU A 383 -15.56 13.69 5.38
CA LEU A 383 -16.57 12.62 5.40
C LEU A 383 -18.02 13.09 5.23
N LEU A 384 -18.28 14.40 5.35
CA LEU A 384 -19.64 14.97 5.37
C LEU A 384 -19.92 16.04 4.31
N HIS A 385 -18.92 16.47 3.52
CA HIS A 385 -19.12 17.40 2.41
C HIS A 385 -19.87 16.78 1.22
N ASN A 386 -20.42 17.63 0.34
CA ASN A 386 -20.97 17.15 -0.92
C ASN A 386 -20.35 17.91 -2.12
N PRO A 387 -19.64 17.21 -3.03
CA PRO A 387 -19.23 15.80 -2.93
C PRO A 387 -18.19 15.58 -1.80
N ASN A 388 -18.17 14.39 -1.20
CA ASN A 388 -17.19 14.03 -0.15
C ASN A 388 -15.78 13.87 -0.75
N TYR A 389 -14.75 13.99 0.10
CA TYR A 389 -13.34 13.70 -0.20
C TYR A 389 -12.66 14.55 -1.28
N ILE A 390 -13.19 15.73 -1.57
CA ILE A 390 -12.61 16.64 -2.58
C ILE A 390 -12.00 17.89 -1.94
N HIS A 391 -12.28 18.13 -0.66
CA HIS A 391 -11.90 19.35 0.04
C HIS A 391 -11.08 19.05 1.30
N GLN A 392 -10.09 18.16 1.20
CA GLN A 392 -9.22 17.84 2.34
C GLN A 392 -8.20 18.96 2.58
N TYR A 393 -8.14 19.46 3.82
CA TYR A 393 -7.20 20.51 4.22
C TYR A 393 -5.73 20.07 4.11
N MET A 394 -5.49 18.77 4.27
CA MET A 394 -4.17 18.18 4.35
C MET A 394 -4.15 16.77 3.77
N THR A 395 -3.02 16.38 3.18
CA THR A 395 -2.83 15.08 2.53
C THR A 395 -2.13 14.06 3.45
N ALA A 396 -1.40 14.54 4.46
CA ALA A 396 -0.70 13.70 5.43
C ALA A 396 -1.68 13.08 6.45
N ILE A 397 -1.74 11.75 6.55
CA ILE A 397 -2.76 11.06 7.36
C ILE A 397 -2.61 11.24 8.88
N MET A 398 -1.38 11.47 9.36
CA MET A 398 -1.08 11.67 10.79
C MET A 398 -1.30 13.09 11.28
N ALA A 399 -1.53 14.04 10.38
CA ALA A 399 -1.54 15.45 10.71
C ALA A 399 -2.63 15.83 11.74
N PRO A 400 -3.88 15.33 11.68
CA PRO A 400 -4.88 15.62 12.72
C PRO A 400 -4.45 15.18 14.12
N ALA A 401 -3.85 14.00 14.24
CA ALA A 401 -3.38 13.49 15.53
C ALA A 401 -2.19 14.32 16.05
N THR A 402 -1.28 14.72 15.14
CA THR A 402 -0.14 15.58 15.49
C THR A 402 -0.60 16.96 15.97
N ASP A 403 -1.54 17.56 15.25
CA ASP A 403 -2.11 18.87 15.60
C ASP A 403 -2.94 18.81 16.89
N ALA A 404 -3.67 17.70 17.12
CA ALA A 404 -4.40 17.46 18.35
C ALA A 404 -3.46 17.43 19.57
N LYS A 405 -2.32 16.72 19.46
CA LYS A 405 -1.31 16.69 20.51
C LYS A 405 -0.73 18.08 20.80
N ASN A 406 -0.47 18.88 19.76
CA ASN A 406 -0.02 20.26 19.93
C ASN A 406 -1.09 21.11 20.64
N MET A 407 -2.36 20.93 20.28
CA MET A 407 -3.50 21.60 20.91
C MET A 407 -3.66 21.20 22.38
N TYR A 408 -3.52 19.92 22.71
CA TYR A 408 -3.51 19.44 24.09
C TYR A 408 -2.46 20.19 24.93
N TYR A 409 -1.20 20.23 24.47
CA TYR A 409 -0.14 20.93 25.22
C TYR A 409 -0.40 22.43 25.31
N ALA A 410 -1.02 23.03 24.29
CA ALA A 410 -1.43 24.42 24.36
C ALA A 410 -2.43 24.65 25.51
N TYR A 411 -3.47 23.82 25.63
CA TYR A 411 -4.43 23.93 26.73
C TYR A 411 -3.85 23.53 28.09
N TYR A 412 -3.01 22.49 28.14
CA TYR A 412 -2.33 22.02 29.35
C TYR A 412 -1.46 23.13 29.96
N ASN A 413 -0.57 23.73 29.15
CA ASN A 413 0.32 24.80 29.60
C ASN A 413 -0.42 26.06 30.04
N GLN A 414 -1.68 26.22 29.60
CA GLN A 414 -2.55 27.33 29.96
C GLN A 414 -3.44 27.02 31.17
N GLY A 415 -3.36 25.80 31.74
CA GLY A 415 -4.24 25.35 32.82
C GLY A 415 -5.71 25.27 32.42
N ASN A 416 -6.00 25.12 31.12
CA ASN A 416 -7.34 25.27 30.55
C ASN A 416 -8.04 23.92 30.30
N LEU A 417 -7.38 22.79 30.54
CA LEU A 417 -8.00 21.47 30.31
C LEU A 417 -9.26 21.24 31.15
N GLY A 418 -9.43 21.94 32.27
CA GLY A 418 -10.63 21.86 33.11
C GLY A 418 -11.83 22.70 32.64
N GLU A 419 -11.70 23.45 31.54
CA GLU A 419 -12.82 24.18 30.94
C GLU A 419 -13.73 23.25 30.13
N ALA A 420 -14.98 23.68 29.92
CA ALA A 420 -15.92 22.96 29.07
C ALA A 420 -15.41 22.92 27.63
N LYS A 421 -15.52 21.75 26.99
CA LYS A 421 -15.15 21.50 25.60
C LYS A 421 -16.17 20.59 24.96
N GLU A 422 -16.36 20.72 23.66
CA GLU A 422 -17.24 19.86 22.89
C GLU A 422 -16.40 19.06 21.89
N PHE A 423 -16.57 17.74 21.89
CA PHE A 423 -15.92 16.83 20.96
C PHE A 423 -16.98 16.17 20.08
N LEU A 424 -16.87 16.35 18.76
CA LEU A 424 -17.72 15.72 17.75
C LEU A 424 -17.04 14.45 17.24
N ILE A 425 -17.41 13.32 17.82
CA ILE A 425 -16.72 12.05 17.61
C ILE A 425 -17.45 11.25 16.52
N PRO A 426 -16.79 10.92 15.40
CA PRO A 426 -17.41 10.16 14.32
C PRO A 426 -17.90 8.77 14.78
N VAL A 427 -19.16 8.47 14.47
CA VAL A 427 -19.77 7.15 14.66
C VAL A 427 -20.28 6.67 13.31
N PHE A 428 -19.68 5.60 12.80
CA PHE A 428 -20.07 4.98 11.54
C PHE A 428 -21.27 4.05 11.72
N THR A 429 -22.04 3.81 10.66
CA THR A 429 -23.17 2.86 10.71
C THR A 429 -22.74 1.43 11.06
N SER A 430 -21.51 1.06 10.67
CA SER A 430 -20.80 -0.13 11.15
C SER A 430 -19.29 0.12 11.09
N ILE A 431 -18.56 -0.46 12.05
CA ILE A 431 -17.10 -0.41 12.17
C ILE A 431 -16.59 -1.81 12.54
N PRO A 432 -15.38 -2.23 12.13
CA PRO A 432 -14.81 -3.52 12.54
C PRO A 432 -14.79 -3.70 14.07
N ASP A 433 -15.05 -4.92 14.54
CA ASP A 433 -15.13 -5.24 15.98
C ASP A 433 -13.83 -4.90 16.70
N THR A 434 -12.69 -5.17 16.06
CA THR A 434 -11.37 -4.78 16.53
C THR A 434 -11.02 -3.37 16.09
N VAL A 435 -10.33 -2.63 16.95
CA VAL A 435 -9.73 -1.34 16.60
C VAL A 435 -8.69 -1.55 15.49
N ALA A 436 -8.64 -0.63 14.52
CA ALA A 436 -7.65 -0.70 13.45
C ALA A 436 -6.22 -0.68 14.07
N PRO A 437 -5.41 -1.74 13.89
CA PRO A 437 -4.11 -1.83 14.54
C PRO A 437 -3.13 -0.83 13.93
N TYR A 438 -2.15 -0.40 14.72
CA TYR A 438 -0.99 0.31 14.18
C TYR A 438 -0.28 -0.63 13.18
N PRO A 439 -0.02 -0.24 11.93
CA PRO A 439 0.69 -1.05 10.92
C PRO A 439 2.17 -1.33 11.25
N ASP A 440 2.42 -1.99 12.39
CA ASP A 440 3.75 -2.35 12.91
C ASP A 440 4.31 -3.64 12.30
N SER A 441 3.63 -4.21 11.31
CA SER A 441 4.01 -5.48 10.72
C SER A 441 5.38 -5.38 10.05
N SER A 442 6.39 -5.99 10.70
CA SER A 442 7.68 -6.46 10.18
C SER A 442 8.21 -5.71 8.96
N GLY A 443 9.18 -4.82 9.17
CA GLY A 443 9.84 -4.08 8.10
C GLY A 443 10.22 -4.97 6.90
N GLY A 444 10.08 -4.44 5.70
CA GLY A 444 10.27 -5.21 4.48
C GLY A 444 9.35 -4.76 3.36
N THR A 445 9.83 -4.90 2.12
CA THR A 445 9.04 -4.60 0.93
C THR A 445 8.17 -5.81 0.57
N PRO A 446 7.04 -5.63 -0.14
CA PRO A 446 6.22 -6.74 -0.66
C PRO A 446 6.82 -7.41 -1.89
N ASN A 447 8.07 -7.09 -2.24
CA ASN A 447 8.64 -7.46 -3.52
C ASN A 447 9.00 -8.95 -3.55
N ASN A 448 8.04 -9.74 -4.02
CA ASN A 448 8.13 -11.18 -4.23
C ASN A 448 8.11 -11.54 -5.73
N TRP A 449 8.47 -10.61 -6.61
CA TRP A 449 8.55 -10.90 -8.04
C TRP A 449 9.91 -11.51 -8.41
N LEU A 450 9.87 -12.53 -9.27
CA LEU A 450 11.05 -13.00 -9.98
C LEU A 450 11.40 -12.06 -11.13
N ARG A 451 12.70 -11.82 -11.29
CA ARG A 451 13.32 -11.18 -12.46
C ARG A 451 13.67 -12.21 -13.53
N SER A 452 14.05 -13.43 -13.15
CA SER A 452 14.31 -14.51 -14.11
C SER A 452 14.19 -15.91 -13.50
N ILE A 453 13.95 -16.89 -14.36
CA ILE A 453 13.99 -18.33 -14.06
C ILE A 453 14.94 -18.99 -15.06
N TYR A 454 15.80 -19.93 -14.62
CA TYR A 454 16.70 -20.70 -15.46
C TYR A 454 16.46 -22.20 -15.30
N ILE A 455 16.66 -22.95 -16.39
CA ILE A 455 16.61 -24.40 -16.46
C ILE A 455 17.93 -24.88 -17.07
N ASP A 456 18.72 -25.62 -16.30
CA ASP A 456 20.06 -26.08 -16.70
C ASP A 456 20.92 -24.93 -17.29
N ASP A 457 20.98 -23.82 -16.55
CA ASP A 457 21.69 -22.58 -16.87
C ASP A 457 21.15 -21.81 -18.10
N ALA A 458 20.10 -22.32 -18.78
CA ALA A 458 19.41 -21.61 -19.84
C ALA A 458 18.24 -20.78 -19.30
N LEU A 459 18.14 -19.52 -19.69
CA LEU A 459 17.00 -18.66 -19.33
C LEU A 459 15.70 -19.28 -19.82
N LEU A 460 14.67 -19.30 -18.96
CA LEU A 460 13.33 -19.75 -19.32
C LEU A 460 12.78 -18.87 -20.46
N PRO A 461 12.57 -19.41 -21.67
CA PRO A 461 12.12 -18.61 -22.80
C PRO A 461 10.75 -17.98 -22.52
N GLY A 462 10.61 -16.69 -22.81
CA GLY A 462 9.36 -15.94 -22.60
C GLY A 462 8.98 -15.76 -21.13
N PHE A 463 9.95 -15.77 -20.20
CA PHE A 463 9.70 -15.41 -18.81
C PHE A 463 9.21 -13.97 -18.71
N GLU A 464 8.03 -13.80 -18.11
CA GLU A 464 7.41 -12.51 -17.86
C GLU A 464 7.13 -12.38 -16.36
N THR A 465 7.49 -11.23 -15.78
CA THR A 465 7.39 -11.01 -14.32
C THR A 465 5.95 -11.11 -13.78
N SER A 466 4.97 -10.90 -14.67
CA SER A 466 3.53 -11.00 -14.40
C SER A 466 2.90 -12.36 -14.75
N THR A 467 3.68 -13.29 -15.32
CA THR A 467 3.23 -14.64 -15.66
C THR A 467 3.61 -15.61 -14.55
N TYR A 468 2.62 -16.29 -14.00
CA TYR A 468 2.78 -17.17 -12.83
C TYR A 468 2.69 -18.66 -13.19
N GLN A 469 2.50 -18.99 -14.46
CA GLN A 469 2.43 -20.38 -14.94
C GLN A 469 3.10 -20.49 -16.31
N TYR A 470 4.01 -21.45 -16.45
CA TYR A 470 4.73 -21.75 -17.68
C TYR A 470 4.55 -23.22 -18.04
N GLN A 471 4.41 -23.50 -19.33
CA GLN A 471 4.31 -24.86 -19.83
C GLN A 471 5.19 -25.04 -21.06
N PHE A 472 6.04 -26.06 -21.06
CA PHE A 472 6.90 -26.37 -22.20
C PHE A 472 7.19 -27.87 -22.30
N ASP A 473 7.51 -28.32 -23.51
CA ASP A 473 7.99 -29.67 -23.77
C ASP A 473 9.50 -29.73 -23.57
N LEU A 474 9.96 -30.71 -22.80
CA LEU A 474 11.38 -30.90 -22.55
C LEU A 474 11.82 -32.28 -23.04
N ASN A 475 12.85 -32.29 -23.88
CA ASN A 475 13.45 -33.50 -24.42
C ASN A 475 14.93 -33.54 -24.04
N VAL A 476 15.24 -34.09 -22.87
CA VAL A 476 16.59 -34.17 -22.31
C VAL A 476 17.05 -35.62 -22.12
N PRO A 477 18.35 -35.89 -22.36
CA PRO A 477 18.90 -37.26 -22.32
C PRO A 477 18.90 -37.86 -20.90
N ASN A 478 19.09 -37.01 -19.90
CA ASN A 478 18.95 -37.31 -18.48
C ASN A 478 17.58 -36.85 -18.02
N ASN A 479 16.92 -37.64 -17.17
CA ASN A 479 15.66 -37.21 -16.55
C ASN A 479 15.90 -36.24 -15.40
N GLN A 480 16.97 -35.43 -15.43
CA GLN A 480 17.29 -34.49 -14.38
C GLN A 480 17.47 -33.10 -14.97
N ILE A 481 16.91 -32.11 -14.28
CA ILE A 481 17.07 -30.70 -14.58
C ILE A 481 17.41 -29.95 -13.31
N THR A 482 18.06 -28.80 -13.43
CA THR A 482 18.28 -27.86 -12.33
C THR A 482 17.51 -26.57 -12.58
N ILE A 483 16.70 -26.16 -11.61
CA ILE A 483 15.96 -24.91 -11.63
C ILE A 483 16.67 -23.87 -10.76
N GLN A 484 16.90 -22.68 -11.31
CA GLN A 484 17.34 -21.50 -10.57
C GLN A 484 16.36 -20.36 -10.82
N ALA A 485 16.26 -19.41 -9.90
CA ALA A 485 15.39 -18.25 -10.05
C ALA A 485 15.93 -17.06 -9.25
N ASN A 486 15.89 -15.88 -9.87
CA ASN A 486 16.43 -14.65 -9.29
C ASN A 486 15.28 -13.68 -8.99
N PRO A 487 15.08 -13.26 -7.72
CA PRO A 487 14.09 -12.25 -7.38
C PRO A 487 14.58 -10.83 -7.71
N TYR A 488 13.65 -9.89 -7.88
CA TYR A 488 13.99 -8.46 -7.95
C TYR A 488 14.57 -7.95 -6.63
N ASN A 489 13.92 -8.32 -5.52
CA ASN A 489 14.45 -8.04 -4.20
C ASN A 489 15.47 -9.13 -3.82
N PRO A 490 16.78 -8.80 -3.71
CA PRO A 490 17.82 -9.80 -3.40
C PRO A 490 17.67 -10.40 -2.00
N TYR A 491 16.84 -9.82 -1.14
CA TYR A 491 16.53 -10.33 0.20
C TYR A 491 15.26 -11.20 0.23
N ALA A 492 14.54 -11.34 -0.88
CA ALA A 492 13.43 -12.27 -0.98
C ALA A 492 13.94 -13.72 -1.01
N GLN A 493 13.27 -14.61 -0.28
CA GLN A 493 13.60 -16.04 -0.27
C GLN A 493 12.88 -16.72 -1.43
N VAL A 494 13.60 -17.56 -2.19
CA VAL A 494 13.02 -18.38 -3.26
C VAL A 494 13.13 -19.86 -2.91
N ASP A 495 11.98 -20.48 -2.64
CA ASP A 495 11.86 -21.92 -2.45
C ASP A 495 11.45 -22.62 -3.75
N GLY A 496 11.84 -23.88 -3.90
CA GLY A 496 11.54 -24.69 -5.10
C GLY A 496 12.63 -24.64 -6.19
N VAL A 497 13.73 -23.92 -5.98
CA VAL A 497 14.95 -24.05 -6.79
C VAL A 497 15.70 -25.35 -6.45
N GLY A 498 16.53 -25.84 -7.37
CA GLY A 498 17.35 -27.03 -7.20
C GLY A 498 17.15 -28.08 -8.29
N THR A 499 17.69 -29.29 -8.05
CA THR A 499 17.66 -30.38 -9.04
C THR A 499 16.41 -31.24 -8.89
N TYR A 500 15.72 -31.48 -10.00
CA TYR A 500 14.51 -32.30 -10.08
C TYR A 500 14.72 -33.51 -10.97
N SER A 501 14.15 -34.65 -10.58
CA SER A 501 14.05 -35.82 -11.45
C SER A 501 12.67 -35.87 -12.11
N LEU A 502 12.64 -35.90 -13.44
CA LEU A 502 11.44 -35.89 -14.26
C LEU A 502 10.94 -37.31 -14.51
N THR A 503 9.62 -37.43 -14.61
CA THR A 503 8.91 -38.62 -15.06
C THR A 503 8.30 -38.36 -16.45
N PRO A 504 8.24 -39.36 -17.35
CA PRO A 504 7.59 -39.17 -18.64
C PRO A 504 6.15 -38.64 -18.48
N GLY A 505 5.80 -37.61 -19.23
CA GLY A 505 4.56 -36.85 -19.09
C GLY A 505 4.75 -35.53 -18.33
N LYS A 506 3.67 -35.01 -17.75
CA LYS A 506 3.64 -33.71 -17.07
C LYS A 506 4.27 -33.79 -15.67
N ASN A 507 5.22 -32.90 -15.42
CA ASN A 507 5.83 -32.66 -14.11
C ASN A 507 5.51 -31.22 -13.70
N ALA A 508 4.93 -31.01 -12.53
CA ALA A 508 4.64 -29.68 -12.00
C ALA A 508 5.66 -29.33 -10.93
N ILE A 509 6.36 -28.21 -11.10
CA ILE A 509 7.32 -27.66 -10.13
C ILE A 509 6.80 -26.30 -9.70
N LYS A 510 6.70 -26.09 -8.38
CA LYS A 510 6.22 -24.83 -7.79
C LYS A 510 7.40 -24.08 -7.18
N LEU A 511 7.63 -22.86 -7.64
CA LEU A 511 8.50 -21.89 -6.99
C LEU A 511 7.66 -21.00 -6.07
N THR A 512 8.17 -20.75 -4.87
CA THR A 512 7.55 -19.83 -3.91
C THR A 512 8.55 -18.72 -3.59
N VAL A 513 8.18 -17.48 -3.89
CA VAL A 513 8.96 -16.31 -3.52
C VAL A 513 8.32 -15.66 -2.31
N THR A 514 9.07 -15.58 -1.21
CA THR A 514 8.64 -14.91 0.02
C THR A 514 9.37 -13.58 0.12
N ALA A 515 8.63 -12.47 0.07
CA ALA A 515 9.17 -11.13 0.25
C ALA A 515 9.65 -10.90 1.69
N THR A 516 10.40 -9.82 1.94
CA THR A 516 10.92 -9.52 3.28
C THR A 516 9.83 -9.17 4.30
N ASN A 517 8.64 -8.77 3.84
CA ASN A 517 7.47 -8.58 4.68
C ASN A 517 6.62 -9.87 4.88
N GLY A 518 7.06 -11.00 4.33
CA GLY A 518 6.37 -12.29 4.42
C GLY A 518 5.33 -12.56 3.32
N GLU A 519 4.99 -11.59 2.46
CA GLU A 519 4.05 -11.83 1.35
C GLU A 519 4.63 -12.85 0.35
N GLN A 520 3.82 -13.82 -0.04
CA GLN A 520 4.24 -14.89 -0.93
C GLN A 520 3.66 -14.75 -2.33
N ARG A 521 4.48 -15.10 -3.33
CA ARG A 521 4.08 -15.28 -4.73
C ARG A 521 4.48 -16.65 -5.22
N PHE A 522 3.66 -17.22 -6.08
CA PHE A 522 3.85 -18.57 -6.59
C PHE A 522 4.04 -18.55 -8.11
N TYR A 523 5.03 -19.30 -8.60
CA TYR A 523 5.24 -19.57 -10.02
C TYR A 523 5.20 -21.08 -10.26
N GLU A 524 4.45 -21.54 -11.26
CA GLU A 524 4.29 -22.95 -11.59
C GLU A 524 4.93 -23.26 -12.95
N LEU A 525 5.85 -24.23 -12.98
CA LEU A 525 6.47 -24.76 -14.19
C LEU A 525 5.87 -26.14 -14.49
N ILE A 526 5.19 -26.27 -15.63
CA ILE A 526 4.63 -27.53 -16.13
C ILE A 526 5.51 -28.06 -17.25
N ILE A 527 6.33 -29.04 -16.92
CA ILE A 527 7.32 -29.62 -17.81
C ILE A 527 6.78 -30.92 -18.37
N ASN A 528 6.48 -30.94 -19.66
CA ASN A 528 6.07 -32.16 -20.35
C ASN A 528 7.32 -32.90 -20.85
N TYR A 529 7.79 -33.85 -20.04
CA TYR A 529 8.98 -34.63 -20.34
C TYR A 529 8.64 -35.82 -21.23
N GLN A 530 9.23 -35.93 -22.40
CA GLN A 530 8.88 -37.00 -23.37
C GLN A 530 9.49 -38.38 -23.00
N GLY A 531 10.29 -38.45 -21.93
CA GLY A 531 10.90 -39.66 -21.41
C GLY A 531 12.39 -39.79 -21.73
N GLN A 532 13.07 -40.71 -21.03
CA GLN A 532 14.50 -40.94 -21.21
C GLN A 532 14.78 -41.50 -22.60
N ILE A 533 15.64 -40.80 -23.34
CA ILE A 533 16.19 -41.32 -24.60
C ILE A 533 17.21 -42.40 -24.23
N GLN A 534 16.90 -43.67 -24.48
CA GLN A 534 17.89 -44.75 -24.33
C GLN A 534 18.92 -44.67 -25.45
N ASN A 535 20.18 -44.61 -25.03
CA ASN A 535 21.41 -44.40 -25.80
C ASN A 535 21.77 -42.93 -25.99
N GLU A 536 22.99 -42.57 -25.57
CA GLU A 536 23.70 -41.38 -26.03
C GLU A 536 23.61 -41.32 -27.56
N ILE A 537 22.69 -40.51 -28.07
CA ILE A 537 22.87 -39.88 -29.37
C ILE A 537 23.76 -38.69 -29.08
N LYS A 538 25.03 -38.93 -29.38
CA LYS A 538 26.10 -37.96 -29.51
C LYS A 538 25.57 -36.64 -30.08
N ARG A 539 25.54 -35.61 -29.22
CA ARG A 539 25.12 -34.23 -29.54
C ARG A 539 25.88 -33.72 -30.77
N VAL A 540 25.26 -32.83 -31.53
CA VAL A 540 26.06 -31.92 -32.35
C VAL A 540 26.86 -30.99 -31.44
N GLN A 541 28.12 -30.73 -31.78
CA GLN A 541 28.98 -29.81 -31.04
C GLN A 541 29.57 -28.76 -31.98
N SER A 542 29.81 -27.58 -31.43
CA SER A 542 30.51 -26.53 -32.14
C SER A 542 31.33 -25.69 -31.18
N ASP A 543 32.51 -25.27 -31.63
CA ASP A 543 33.34 -24.30 -30.90
C ASP A 543 32.95 -22.85 -31.20
N VAL A 544 32.08 -22.64 -32.21
CA VAL A 544 31.72 -21.31 -32.72
C VAL A 544 30.22 -21.00 -32.69
N TYR A 545 29.37 -21.99 -32.39
CA TYR A 545 27.93 -21.79 -32.16
C TYR A 545 27.55 -22.22 -30.75
N GLN A 546 26.59 -21.53 -30.16
CA GLN A 546 26.04 -21.88 -28.84
C GLN A 546 24.79 -22.73 -29.02
N ILE A 547 24.92 -24.02 -28.76
CA ILE A 547 23.83 -25.00 -28.91
C ILE A 547 23.19 -25.23 -27.54
N GLN A 548 21.96 -24.76 -27.39
CA GLN A 548 21.20 -24.78 -26.13
C GLN A 548 20.54 -26.15 -25.89
N PRO A 549 20.25 -26.52 -24.62
CA PRO A 549 19.59 -27.80 -24.29
C PRO A 549 18.23 -28.00 -24.95
N ASN A 550 17.49 -26.92 -25.21
CA ASN A 550 16.20 -26.93 -25.93
C ASN A 550 16.34 -27.14 -27.45
N GLY A 551 17.57 -27.24 -27.97
CA GLY A 551 17.87 -27.43 -29.38
C GLY A 551 18.04 -26.14 -30.17
N TYR A 552 18.08 -24.96 -29.54
CA TYR A 552 18.34 -23.70 -30.24
C TYR A 552 19.83 -23.48 -30.49
N ILE A 553 20.16 -22.93 -31.66
CA ILE A 553 21.53 -22.64 -32.08
C ILE A 553 21.66 -21.12 -32.27
N TYR A 554 22.48 -20.50 -31.42
CA TYR A 554 22.86 -19.09 -31.48
C TYR A 554 24.30 -18.94 -32.01
N GLY A 555 24.73 -17.70 -32.29
CA GLY A 555 26.06 -17.38 -32.79
C GLY A 555 26.14 -17.18 -34.32
N LEU A 556 25.03 -16.81 -34.97
CA LEU A 556 24.95 -16.52 -36.41
C LEU A 556 25.60 -15.16 -36.77
N ASP A 557 26.86 -14.96 -36.37
CA ASP A 557 27.61 -13.72 -36.60
C ASP A 557 27.97 -13.53 -38.08
N GLU A 558 27.42 -12.47 -38.68
CA GLU A 558 27.65 -12.11 -40.07
C GLU A 558 29.10 -11.67 -40.35
N LYS A 559 29.80 -11.05 -39.39
CA LYS A 559 31.20 -10.62 -39.59
C LYS A 559 32.14 -11.80 -39.74
N GLN A 560 31.81 -12.91 -39.10
CA GLN A 560 32.56 -14.17 -39.18
C GLN A 560 32.00 -15.12 -40.25
N ASN A 561 30.95 -14.71 -40.98
CA ASN A 561 30.19 -15.54 -41.92
C ASN A 561 29.58 -16.79 -41.28
N LEU A 562 29.33 -16.76 -39.96
CA LEU A 562 28.67 -17.85 -39.23
C LEU A 562 27.15 -17.87 -39.47
N ASN A 563 26.59 -16.84 -40.08
CA ASN A 563 25.21 -16.83 -40.57
C ASN A 563 25.00 -17.65 -41.86
N LEU A 564 26.00 -18.36 -42.40
CA LEU A 564 25.88 -19.11 -43.65
C LEU A 564 25.74 -20.62 -43.42
N ALA A 565 24.81 -21.26 -44.13
CA ALA A 565 24.48 -22.67 -44.00
C ALA A 565 25.68 -23.60 -44.26
N GLU A 566 26.51 -23.27 -45.25
CA GLU A 566 27.74 -24.01 -45.57
C GLU A 566 28.76 -23.96 -44.42
N ASN A 567 28.81 -22.84 -43.68
CA ASN A 567 29.70 -22.68 -42.55
C ASN A 567 29.14 -23.33 -41.29
N ALA A 568 27.81 -23.33 -41.10
CA ALA A 568 27.19 -24.12 -40.05
C ALA A 568 27.45 -25.63 -40.25
N LEU A 569 27.25 -26.16 -41.46
CA LEU A 569 27.52 -27.57 -41.77
C LEU A 569 29.01 -27.95 -41.65
N LYS A 570 29.92 -26.98 -41.78
CA LYS A 570 31.37 -27.20 -41.61
C LYS A 570 31.81 -27.16 -40.15
N ASN A 571 31.21 -26.29 -39.33
CA ASN A 571 31.65 -26.01 -37.97
C ASN A 571 30.81 -26.70 -36.88
N ILE A 572 29.68 -27.29 -37.25
CA ILE A 572 28.87 -28.14 -36.38
C ILE A 572 29.21 -29.59 -36.71
N ASN A 573 29.75 -30.31 -35.74
CA ASN A 573 30.23 -31.67 -35.92
C ASN A 573 29.33 -32.66 -35.21
N THR A 574 29.07 -33.80 -35.85
CA THR A 574 28.47 -34.96 -35.19
C THR A 574 29.58 -35.77 -34.54
N ILE A 575 29.32 -36.28 -33.35
CA ILE A 575 30.31 -37.11 -32.65
C ILE A 575 30.14 -38.61 -32.96
N ASP A 576 29.07 -39.05 -33.65
CA ASP A 576 28.70 -40.46 -33.94
C ASP A 576 28.75 -40.87 -35.43
N GLY A 577 29.22 -40.01 -36.32
CA GLY A 577 29.25 -40.32 -37.76
C GLY A 577 27.89 -40.25 -38.45
N THR A 578 26.88 -39.66 -37.80
CA THR A 578 25.66 -39.17 -38.47
C THR A 578 25.97 -38.02 -39.42
N THR A 579 25.12 -37.80 -40.41
CA THR A 579 25.24 -36.69 -41.36
C THR A 579 24.37 -35.51 -40.92
N LEU A 580 24.73 -34.30 -41.35
CA LEU A 580 23.95 -33.10 -41.10
C LEU A 580 23.34 -32.59 -42.41
N SER A 581 22.12 -32.08 -42.32
CA SER A 581 21.49 -31.33 -43.39
C SER A 581 20.68 -30.19 -42.81
N ILE A 582 20.72 -29.02 -43.43
CA ILE A 582 19.87 -27.89 -43.04
C ILE A 582 18.66 -27.85 -43.97
N VAL A 583 17.49 -27.56 -43.42
CA VAL A 583 16.29 -27.25 -44.17
C VAL A 583 15.73 -25.91 -43.72
N SER A 584 15.16 -25.15 -44.64
CA SER A 584 14.45 -23.93 -44.29
C SER A 584 13.10 -24.23 -43.63
N THR A 585 12.48 -23.20 -43.04
CA THR A 585 11.13 -23.28 -42.43
C THR A 585 10.05 -23.84 -43.37
N ASN A 586 10.20 -23.60 -44.68
CA ASN A 586 9.37 -24.10 -45.77
C ASN A 586 9.83 -25.48 -46.33
N GLY A 587 10.73 -26.17 -45.61
CA GLY A 587 11.16 -27.55 -45.88
C GLY A 587 12.15 -27.72 -47.04
N GLN A 588 12.69 -26.62 -47.59
CA GLN A 588 13.67 -26.69 -48.68
C GLN A 588 15.07 -26.94 -48.13
N GLN A 589 15.80 -27.88 -48.73
CA GLN A 589 17.15 -28.19 -48.29
C GLN A 589 18.10 -27.01 -48.57
N LYS A 590 18.82 -26.56 -47.55
CA LYS A 590 19.85 -25.51 -47.62
C LYS A 590 21.23 -26.14 -47.46
N SER A 591 22.00 -26.17 -48.54
CA SER A 591 23.43 -26.51 -48.51
C SER A 591 24.35 -25.29 -48.51
N SER A 592 23.80 -24.11 -48.81
CA SER A 592 24.52 -22.83 -48.85
C SER A 592 23.57 -21.64 -48.70
N GLY A 593 24.08 -20.47 -48.29
CA GLY A 593 23.33 -19.22 -48.18
C GLY A 593 22.93 -18.87 -46.75
N LYS A 594 22.31 -17.69 -46.55
CA LYS A 594 21.98 -17.18 -45.22
C LYS A 594 21.03 -18.11 -44.46
N LEU A 595 21.33 -18.31 -43.19
CA LEU A 595 20.46 -18.93 -42.20
C LEU A 595 19.54 -17.88 -41.61
N ALA A 596 18.27 -18.26 -41.50
CA ALA A 596 17.23 -17.44 -40.89
C ALA A 596 16.78 -18.04 -39.57
N THR A 597 16.18 -17.21 -38.71
CA THR A 597 15.46 -17.67 -37.54
C THR A 597 14.40 -18.70 -37.95
N GLY A 598 14.48 -19.90 -37.37
CA GLY A 598 13.58 -21.01 -37.66
C GLY A 598 14.10 -22.04 -38.69
N ASP A 599 15.22 -21.78 -39.37
CA ASP A 599 15.88 -22.84 -40.15
C ASP A 599 16.28 -24.01 -39.24
N LEU A 600 16.16 -25.24 -39.75
CA LEU A 600 16.35 -26.46 -38.97
C LEU A 600 17.61 -27.20 -39.40
N LEU A 601 18.48 -27.53 -38.44
CA LEU A 601 19.55 -28.50 -38.61
C LEU A 601 19.03 -29.89 -38.26
N HIS A 602 19.00 -30.78 -39.24
CA HIS A 602 18.70 -32.20 -39.05
C HIS A 602 19.98 -33.02 -38.93
N GLN A 603 20.08 -33.77 -37.84
CA GLN A 603 21.03 -34.87 -37.68
C GLN A 603 20.39 -36.15 -38.22
N LYS A 604 21.07 -36.81 -39.16
CA LYS A 604 20.53 -37.94 -39.91
C LYS A 604 21.38 -39.18 -39.79
N LYS A 605 20.73 -40.33 -39.59
CA LYS A 605 21.34 -41.66 -39.65
C LYS A 605 20.78 -42.40 -40.87
N GLY A 606 21.42 -42.22 -42.02
CA GLY A 606 20.80 -42.60 -43.29
C GLY A 606 19.71 -41.59 -43.65
N ASP A 607 18.49 -42.06 -43.87
CA ASP A 607 17.33 -41.21 -44.19
C ASP A 607 16.53 -40.77 -42.94
N ASP A 608 16.77 -41.41 -41.78
CA ASP A 608 16.07 -41.12 -40.54
C ASP A 608 16.61 -39.86 -39.85
N ILE A 609 15.71 -38.94 -39.49
CA ILE A 609 16.03 -37.77 -38.66
C ILE A 609 16.08 -38.23 -37.21
N VAL A 610 17.26 -38.12 -36.60
CA VAL A 610 17.55 -38.54 -35.23
C VAL A 610 17.78 -37.36 -34.27
N GLY A 611 17.85 -36.14 -34.80
CA GLY A 611 17.91 -34.90 -34.03
C GLY A 611 17.51 -33.69 -34.88
N THR A 612 16.83 -32.72 -34.26
CA THR A 612 16.41 -31.48 -34.89
C THR A 612 16.79 -30.31 -33.99
N TYR A 613 17.47 -29.33 -34.57
CA TYR A 613 17.90 -28.11 -33.90
C TYR A 613 17.43 -26.89 -34.69
N THR A 614 17.10 -25.80 -34.01
CA THR A 614 16.54 -24.60 -34.64
C THR A 614 17.56 -23.47 -34.56
N PHE A 615 17.87 -22.85 -35.69
CA PHE A 615 18.71 -21.67 -35.73
C PHE A 615 17.94 -20.44 -35.23
N ILE A 616 18.55 -19.66 -34.34
CA ILE A 616 18.02 -18.39 -33.86
C ILE A 616 19.00 -17.28 -34.23
N ARG A 617 18.53 -16.31 -35.01
CA ARG A 617 19.27 -15.09 -35.34
C ARG A 617 18.66 -13.93 -34.58
N LEU A 618 19.38 -13.40 -33.60
CA LEU A 618 18.90 -12.31 -32.75
C LEU A 618 18.65 -11.07 -33.62
N GLY A 619 17.42 -10.56 -33.58
CA GLY A 619 16.92 -9.45 -34.40
C GLY A 619 16.16 -9.86 -35.65
N ASP A 620 16.27 -11.10 -36.12
CA ASP A 620 15.52 -11.65 -37.27
C ASP A 620 14.21 -12.25 -36.74
N VAL A 621 13.25 -11.37 -36.46
CA VAL A 621 11.98 -11.69 -35.81
C VAL A 621 11.02 -12.35 -36.79
N ASN A 622 11.08 -11.94 -38.06
CA ASN A 622 10.19 -12.43 -39.11
C ASN A 622 10.68 -13.76 -39.74
N GLY A 623 11.92 -14.17 -39.50
CA GLY A 623 12.51 -15.42 -39.99
C GLY A 623 12.92 -15.37 -41.46
N ASP A 624 13.25 -14.21 -42.02
CA ASP A 624 13.67 -14.05 -43.41
C ASP A 624 15.20 -14.10 -43.61
N GLY A 625 15.97 -14.01 -42.52
CA GLY A 625 17.43 -14.10 -42.54
C GLY A 625 18.15 -12.77 -42.73
N ASP A 626 17.42 -11.65 -42.80
CA ASP A 626 17.94 -10.28 -42.70
C ASP A 626 17.52 -9.67 -41.33
N ILE A 627 18.15 -8.57 -40.91
CA ILE A 627 17.70 -7.83 -39.71
C ILE A 627 17.44 -6.42 -40.21
N ASP A 628 16.17 -6.11 -40.47
CA ASP A 628 15.79 -4.87 -41.13
C ASP A 628 14.52 -4.24 -40.54
N ILE A 629 13.95 -3.28 -41.28
CA ILE A 629 12.77 -2.56 -40.80
C ILE A 629 11.50 -3.42 -40.73
N ILE A 630 11.48 -4.57 -41.39
CA ILE A 630 10.38 -5.53 -41.32
C ILE A 630 10.38 -6.21 -39.95
N ASP A 631 11.53 -6.54 -39.37
CA ASP A 631 11.63 -7.10 -38.01
C ASP A 631 11.13 -6.11 -36.97
N ILE A 632 11.45 -4.82 -37.15
CA ILE A 632 10.96 -3.72 -36.32
C ILE A 632 9.43 -3.63 -36.43
N ASP A 633 8.87 -3.68 -37.64
CA ASP A 633 7.42 -3.65 -37.84
C ASP A 633 6.74 -4.87 -37.21
N VAL A 634 7.33 -6.06 -37.35
CA VAL A 634 6.84 -7.31 -36.76
C VAL A 634 6.87 -7.24 -35.23
N LEU A 635 7.98 -6.81 -34.63
CA LEU A 635 8.08 -6.65 -33.18
C LEU A 635 7.17 -5.53 -32.67
N MET A 636 7.09 -4.38 -33.35
CA MET A 636 6.18 -3.28 -32.97
C MET A 636 4.71 -3.70 -33.09
N ARG A 637 4.36 -4.50 -34.09
CA ARG A 637 3.01 -5.09 -34.20
C ARG A 637 2.76 -6.10 -33.10
N TYR A 638 3.76 -6.85 -32.67
CA TYR A 638 3.64 -7.71 -31.49
C TYR A 638 3.43 -6.89 -30.20
N LEU A 639 4.26 -5.86 -29.95
CA LEU A 639 4.13 -4.96 -28.79
C LEU A 639 2.85 -4.12 -28.81
N SER A 640 2.32 -3.85 -30.00
CA SER A 640 1.01 -3.22 -30.21
C SER A 640 -0.13 -4.23 -30.36
N ASP A 641 0.20 -5.52 -30.21
CA ASP A 641 -0.58 -6.76 -30.36
C ASP A 641 -1.57 -6.80 -31.54
N TYR A 642 -1.10 -6.31 -32.68
CA TYR A 642 -1.65 -6.57 -34.00
C TYR A 642 -1.14 -7.88 -34.60
N LEU A 643 -0.14 -8.52 -33.98
CA LEU A 643 0.48 -9.76 -34.43
C LEU A 643 0.85 -10.63 -33.22
N GLU A 644 0.66 -11.95 -33.32
CA GLU A 644 1.22 -12.90 -32.36
C GLU A 644 2.50 -13.51 -32.95
N LEU A 645 3.53 -13.63 -32.13
CA LEU A 645 4.78 -14.29 -32.50
C LEU A 645 4.82 -15.71 -31.94
N ASN A 646 5.47 -16.61 -32.67
CA ASN A 646 5.78 -17.95 -32.17
C ASN A 646 7.03 -17.91 -31.27
N GLU A 647 7.29 -18.98 -30.51
CA GLU A 647 8.40 -19.07 -29.55
C GLU A 647 9.79 -18.80 -30.18
N VAL A 648 9.97 -19.22 -31.43
CA VAL A 648 11.22 -19.04 -32.18
C VAL A 648 11.43 -17.57 -32.54
N SER A 649 10.39 -16.89 -33.03
CA SER A 649 10.40 -15.44 -33.29
C SER A 649 10.54 -14.61 -32.01
N LEU A 650 9.93 -15.03 -30.90
CA LEU A 650 10.10 -14.36 -29.60
C LEU A 650 11.55 -14.45 -29.11
N SER A 651 12.18 -15.62 -29.29
CA SER A 651 13.58 -15.83 -28.94
C SER A 651 14.53 -15.00 -29.79
N ALA A 652 14.19 -14.74 -31.05
CA ALA A 652 14.94 -13.84 -31.91
C ALA A 652 14.72 -12.36 -31.55
N ALA A 653 13.54 -11.98 -31.07
CA ALA A 653 13.22 -10.60 -30.75
C ALA A 653 13.94 -10.04 -29.50
N ASN A 654 14.28 -10.89 -28.54
CA ASN A 654 14.91 -10.49 -27.28
C ASN A 654 16.42 -10.26 -27.47
N VAL A 655 16.76 -9.16 -28.12
CA VAL A 655 18.13 -8.79 -28.46
C VAL A 655 18.90 -8.23 -27.26
N LEU A 656 18.20 -7.74 -26.23
CA LEU A 656 18.80 -7.34 -24.96
C LEU A 656 19.22 -8.52 -24.10
N GLN A 657 18.56 -9.67 -24.27
CA GLN A 657 18.75 -10.89 -23.48
C GLN A 657 18.46 -10.68 -21.99
N ASP A 658 17.56 -9.75 -21.67
CA ASP A 658 17.11 -9.47 -20.30
C ASP A 658 15.84 -10.24 -19.91
N GLY A 659 15.15 -10.80 -20.91
CA GLY A 659 13.97 -11.63 -20.71
C GLY A 659 12.67 -10.89 -20.96
N GLU A 660 12.71 -9.58 -21.19
CA GLU A 660 11.55 -8.78 -21.57
C GLU A 660 11.58 -8.50 -23.07
N LEU A 661 10.41 -8.27 -23.67
CA LEU A 661 10.30 -7.74 -25.02
C LEU A 661 9.66 -6.37 -24.93
N ASP A 662 10.44 -5.34 -25.20
CA ASP A 662 9.94 -3.97 -25.10
C ASP A 662 10.51 -3.03 -26.19
N ILE A 663 10.33 -1.73 -25.97
CA ILE A 663 10.77 -0.73 -26.93
C ILE A 663 12.29 -0.61 -27.03
N PHE A 664 13.06 -1.10 -26.04
CA PHE A 664 14.51 -1.09 -26.07
C PHE A 664 15.06 -2.21 -26.97
N ASP A 665 14.41 -3.36 -27.07
CA ASP A 665 14.72 -4.35 -28.12
C ASP A 665 14.48 -3.78 -29.51
N VAL A 666 13.34 -3.10 -29.69
CA VAL A 666 13.00 -2.39 -30.94
C VAL A 666 14.07 -1.37 -31.29
N ASP A 667 14.54 -0.56 -30.32
CA ASP A 667 15.60 0.42 -30.52
C ASP A 667 16.92 -0.23 -30.95
N LEU A 668 17.29 -1.38 -30.37
CA LEU A 668 18.50 -2.10 -30.77
C LEU A 668 18.39 -2.67 -32.20
N ILE A 669 17.26 -3.27 -32.57
CA ILE A 669 17.00 -3.75 -33.93
C ILE A 669 17.01 -2.56 -34.91
N LEU A 670 16.39 -1.43 -34.56
CA LEU A 670 16.39 -0.21 -35.36
C LEU A 670 17.79 0.34 -35.60
N ARG A 671 18.60 0.45 -34.55
CA ARG A 671 19.99 0.92 -34.67
C ARG A 671 20.85 -0.05 -35.45
N HIS A 672 20.59 -1.35 -35.35
CA HIS A 672 21.27 -2.35 -36.16
C HIS A 672 20.94 -2.21 -37.65
N ALA A 673 19.64 -2.16 -37.98
CA ALA A 673 19.16 -1.95 -39.35
C ALA A 673 19.68 -0.62 -39.95
N GLY A 674 19.85 0.42 -39.11
CA GLY A 674 20.45 1.70 -39.48
C GLY A 674 21.98 1.70 -39.59
N GLY A 675 22.66 0.57 -39.30
CA GLY A 675 24.12 0.46 -39.34
C GLY A 675 24.85 1.17 -38.18
N HIS A 676 24.13 1.56 -37.13
CA HIS A 676 24.67 2.27 -35.97
C HIS A 676 25.24 1.32 -34.90
N LEU A 677 24.80 0.05 -34.87
CA LEU A 677 25.34 -0.98 -33.98
C LEU A 677 25.29 -2.38 -34.61
N THR A 678 26.01 -3.33 -34.02
CA THR A 678 25.91 -4.75 -34.36
C THR A 678 25.22 -5.48 -33.22
N ILE A 679 24.13 -6.19 -33.47
CA ILE A 679 23.51 -7.08 -32.47
C ILE A 679 24.45 -8.25 -32.25
N ASP A 680 24.80 -8.50 -30.99
CA ASP A 680 25.58 -9.66 -30.60
C ASP A 680 24.73 -10.92 -30.80
N GLN A 681 25.21 -11.82 -31.65
CA GLN A 681 24.50 -13.07 -31.97
C GLN A 681 24.80 -14.17 -30.96
N PHE A 682 25.72 -13.93 -30.02
CA PHE A 682 26.01 -14.81 -28.91
C PHE A 682 25.20 -14.42 -27.67
N LEU A 683 24.72 -15.42 -26.95
CA LEU A 683 24.20 -15.24 -25.61
C LEU A 683 25.36 -14.83 -24.70
N LYS A 684 25.15 -13.75 -23.94
CA LYS A 684 26.14 -13.23 -23.01
C LYS A 684 26.28 -14.18 -21.82
N PRO A 685 27.52 -14.53 -21.40
CA PRO A 685 27.74 -15.11 -20.09
C PRO A 685 27.23 -14.15 -19.01
N ILE A 686 26.74 -14.69 -17.90
CA ILE A 686 26.30 -13.92 -16.73
C ILE A 686 27.42 -12.93 -16.34
N SER A 687 27.12 -11.63 -16.29
CA SER A 687 27.93 -10.71 -15.49
C SER A 687 27.50 -10.87 -14.03
N ASP A 688 28.46 -11.22 -13.18
CA ASP A 688 28.29 -11.33 -11.71
C ASP A 688 27.66 -10.09 -11.07
#